data_AF-A0A9E5ANF8-F1
#
_entry.id   AF-A0A9E5ANF8-F1
#
_cell.length_a   1.000
_cell.length_b   1.000
_cell.length_c   1.000
_cell.angle_alpha   90.00
_cell.angle_beta   90.00
_cell.angle_gamma   90.00
#
_symmetry.space_group_name_H-M   'P 1'
#
loop_
_entity.id
_entity.type
_entity.pdbx_description
1 polymer ?
#
loop_
_entity_poly.entity_id
_entity_poly.type
_entity_poly.pdbx_seq_one_letter_code
_entity_poly.pdbx_strand_id
1 'polypeptide(L)'
;MFGFGCGQSAGIEDSSGGATTFLDLGSIATTDSKGADSTGDAKSAGDGKSTGELDTDANSTCVEGTTRCTGNSHEKCTQSAWKAAPCDTKAPVCLNGTCVACLPGKKKCGPLAAGSSTTTKVEQCGTSGTAWTLVETCTGGGICLDGSCAACKPGSAKCAQGKKEMCAEGGKGWQPAACPSDQPVCVKGNCYACAPSQPFCAEPEPSQVTPTVVMQCDSTGESAAFLENCTAPQACYAGACRICIPAETRCKGATGLETCSEDGQSWDLADCPTATSTCHDGKCMVCKPNSSLCGPKLADGSPSVKVLKCSAAGDKAAVKEVCGGSLVCTGGKCAVCAADYPVCLQDVVLGCTADGGDWLQSSSCGVANVPCAQGGCGCAPDQTLCAPPPVGTLDSHKIATCNATGSAAVVTKACAEDGVCDGGVCLPCKAGAVRCLGQKALECKADSSGWQVLEDCAATGKFCAGGGCRDLCDPEQPNASNWGCEFWATSLPNAAVADPTVDVPIALIITNPSAAKLAKVKVDWTDATGAVKSKQIDVAAKGQTVVQVPVADWGAVKLQLQGSQVGAQAVRVTSDAPIAVMQHNPASISSAPSADASILLPVNALGKAYVAVGRPQTILDEPAFLTVVAATAGATKVTLQLTDKAVAGSGVAAIKPGVPIEIAISQGQVLHLETGAVGADFTGSIVSADKPIAVFSGNRAAHVPASTTCIFAPNTPAGTVGQCKVTAAACLADVDCPQVCCADHLEDQLPPTTSWGTTHVVAALQLRDPQSKEFVSVRIVAGQDQTTVATIPQQTAPVTLAKGAFIDLETKADFVVVSSKPVLVAQFMTSAQTIGVGANDQGDPMMQIVPPVSRFAPQMVFAPPTGYGSLWINVAFQAASSVSLDGSALAPTATIEGTDWSIARKSIGAGVHTLEATWPIGATVYGWSKGVSFGAAVGYGLP
;
A
#
# COMPACT_ATOMS: atom_id res chain seq x y z
N MET A 1 -56.32 -35.08 7.99
CA MET A 1 -56.64 -36.49 8.30
C MET A 1 -55.63 -37.40 7.59
N PHE A 2 -55.64 -38.70 7.87
CA PHE A 2 -54.60 -39.67 7.48
C PHE A 2 -54.43 -39.88 5.96
N GLY A 3 -53.22 -40.31 5.56
CA GLY A 3 -53.09 -41.44 4.63
C GLY A 3 -51.95 -41.40 3.60
N PHE A 4 -50.87 -42.15 3.87
CA PHE A 4 -49.94 -42.83 2.92
C PHE A 4 -49.26 -42.02 1.78
N GLY A 5 -48.09 -42.40 1.26
CA GLY A 5 -47.17 -43.49 1.62
C GLY A 5 -46.08 -43.63 0.53
N CYS A 6 -45.04 -44.44 0.78
CA CYS A 6 -44.04 -44.81 -0.22
C CYS A 6 -43.65 -46.29 -0.06
N GLY A 7 -43.49 -47.00 -1.17
CA GLY A 7 -43.19 -48.43 -1.22
C GLY A 7 -41.77 -48.74 -1.72
N GLN A 8 -41.41 -50.02 -1.59
CA GLN A 8 -40.24 -50.65 -2.22
C GLN A 8 -40.61 -51.04 -3.69
N SER A 9 -39.79 -51.59 -4.60
CA SER A 9 -38.47 -52.25 -4.54
C SER A 9 -37.90 -52.53 -5.96
N ALA A 10 -36.57 -52.65 -6.08
CA ALA A 10 -35.79 -53.58 -6.94
C ALA A 10 -35.70 -53.43 -8.50
N GLY A 11 -34.67 -54.09 -9.07
CA GLY A 11 -34.25 -54.11 -10.49
C GLY A 11 -33.13 -53.09 -10.79
N ILE A 12 -31.87 -53.38 -11.14
CA ILE A 12 -31.15 -54.56 -11.70
C ILE A 12 -31.49 -54.89 -13.17
N GLU A 13 -30.58 -54.55 -14.09
CA GLU A 13 -30.00 -55.48 -15.09
C GLU A 13 -28.67 -54.93 -15.68
N ASP A 14 -28.02 -55.68 -16.58
CA ASP A 14 -26.57 -55.61 -16.91
C ASP A 14 -26.30 -55.75 -18.44
N SER A 15 -25.03 -55.89 -18.87
CA SER A 15 -24.50 -56.46 -20.13
C SER A 15 -23.95 -55.55 -21.26
N SER A 16 -22.67 -55.18 -21.10
CA SER A 16 -21.50 -55.60 -21.95
C SER A 16 -21.53 -55.70 -23.50
N GLY A 17 -20.43 -55.25 -24.14
CA GLY A 17 -19.82 -55.80 -25.38
C GLY A 17 -19.75 -54.83 -26.58
N GLY A 18 -18.69 -54.76 -27.40
CA GLY A 18 -17.34 -55.38 -27.45
C GLY A 18 -16.38 -54.47 -28.28
N ALA A 19 -15.05 -54.51 -28.15
CA ALA A 19 -14.10 -55.52 -28.70
C ALA A 19 -14.18 -55.67 -30.24
N THR A 20 -13.12 -55.68 -31.05
CA THR A 20 -11.63 -55.62 -30.89
C THR A 20 -11.02 -55.28 -32.29
N THR A 21 -9.74 -55.09 -32.62
CA THR A 21 -8.37 -55.28 -32.03
C THR A 21 -7.45 -54.18 -32.66
N PHE A 22 -6.11 -54.14 -32.89
CA PHE A 22 -4.78 -54.83 -32.73
C PHE A 22 -3.69 -53.73 -33.11
N LEU A 23 -2.34 -53.79 -33.05
CA LEU A 23 -1.25 -54.69 -32.59
C LEU A 23 0.04 -53.83 -32.34
N ASP A 24 0.87 -54.22 -31.37
CA ASP A 24 2.36 -54.40 -31.31
C ASP A 24 3.33 -53.77 -32.36
N LEU A 25 4.63 -53.50 -32.08
CA LEU A 25 5.49 -53.50 -30.87
C LEU A 25 6.86 -52.84 -31.17
N GLY A 26 7.71 -52.62 -30.15
CA GLY A 26 9.19 -52.64 -30.31
C GLY A 26 9.97 -51.37 -29.95
N SER A 27 11.24 -51.50 -29.53
CA SER A 27 12.06 -50.38 -29.01
C SER A 27 13.58 -50.64 -29.13
N ILE A 28 14.39 -49.59 -28.85
CA ILE A 28 15.84 -49.59 -28.49
C ILE A 28 16.90 -49.64 -29.64
N ALA A 29 17.40 -48.43 -29.96
CA ALA A 29 18.79 -47.94 -30.05
C ALA A 29 20.02 -48.76 -30.58
N THR A 30 20.96 -47.99 -31.16
CA THR A 30 22.46 -48.05 -31.14
C THR A 30 23.25 -48.20 -32.47
N THR A 31 24.22 -47.27 -32.63
CA THR A 31 25.57 -47.37 -33.25
C THR A 31 25.85 -47.67 -34.74
N ASP A 32 26.44 -46.64 -35.38
CA ASP A 32 27.73 -46.61 -36.14
C ASP A 32 27.90 -46.93 -37.65
N SER A 33 28.74 -46.05 -38.24
CA SER A 33 29.78 -46.26 -39.26
C SER A 33 29.48 -46.22 -40.79
N LYS A 34 30.26 -45.34 -41.47
CA LYS A 34 30.72 -45.34 -42.89
C LYS A 34 29.65 -45.31 -44.01
N GLY A 35 29.87 -44.69 -45.18
CA GLY A 35 31.07 -44.03 -45.74
C GLY A 35 31.50 -44.67 -47.07
N ALA A 36 31.32 -43.98 -48.20
CA ALA A 36 31.66 -44.46 -49.56
C ALA A 36 32.09 -43.31 -50.49
N ASP A 37 32.90 -43.62 -51.51
CA ASP A 37 33.69 -42.67 -52.32
C ASP A 37 33.93 -43.20 -53.75
N SER A 38 34.10 -42.29 -54.72
CA SER A 38 34.66 -42.48 -56.09
C SER A 38 34.53 -41.14 -56.87
N THR A 39 35.55 -40.45 -57.42
CA THR A 39 36.62 -40.80 -58.40
C THR A 39 36.09 -41.25 -59.78
N GLY A 40 36.53 -40.76 -60.96
CA GLY A 40 37.53 -39.77 -61.43
C GLY A 40 37.33 -39.60 -62.97
N ASP A 41 38.15 -39.00 -63.84
CA ASP A 41 39.40 -38.19 -63.85
C ASP A 41 39.41 -37.39 -65.21
N ALA A 42 40.47 -36.65 -65.51
CA ALA A 42 40.98 -36.30 -66.86
C ALA A 42 40.35 -35.09 -67.63
N LYS A 43 41.13 -34.29 -68.40
CA LYS A 43 42.54 -33.83 -68.31
C LYS A 43 42.85 -32.76 -69.39
N SER A 44 43.90 -31.95 -69.15
CA SER A 44 44.53 -30.92 -70.03
C SER A 44 43.96 -29.50 -69.84
N ALA A 45 44.66 -28.45 -69.40
CA ALA A 45 46.02 -27.91 -69.67
C ALA A 45 46.09 -27.01 -70.93
N GLY A 46 46.75 -25.83 -70.93
CA GLY A 46 47.32 -25.01 -69.84
C GLY A 46 46.44 -23.78 -69.49
N ASP A 47 46.85 -22.77 -68.72
CA ASP A 47 48.20 -22.36 -68.24
C ASP A 47 48.16 -21.80 -66.79
N GLY A 48 49.32 -21.53 -66.18
CA GLY A 48 49.42 -20.45 -65.18
C GLY A 48 49.33 -20.77 -63.66
N LYS A 49 49.81 -21.93 -63.19
CA LYS A 49 50.30 -22.04 -61.79
C LYS A 49 51.72 -21.46 -61.68
N SER A 50 52.17 -20.83 -60.58
CA SER A 50 51.45 -20.30 -59.40
C SER A 50 52.42 -19.51 -58.49
N THR A 51 52.06 -18.30 -58.07
CA THR A 51 52.63 -17.58 -56.91
C THR A 51 51.63 -16.52 -56.45
N GLY A 52 51.20 -16.44 -55.18
CA GLY A 52 51.39 -17.37 -54.07
C GLY A 52 50.45 -16.95 -52.93
N GLU A 53 50.12 -17.88 -52.03
CA GLU A 53 49.44 -17.53 -50.76
C GLU A 53 50.36 -16.67 -49.88
N LEU A 54 49.79 -16.07 -48.82
CA LEU A 54 50.60 -15.46 -47.77
C LEU A 54 51.25 -16.56 -46.93
N ASP A 55 52.34 -17.07 -47.48
CA ASP A 55 53.36 -17.83 -46.77
C ASP A 55 53.73 -17.10 -45.48
N THR A 56 53.80 -17.84 -44.38
CA THR A 56 54.13 -17.33 -43.04
C THR A 56 55.60 -17.52 -42.68
N ASP A 57 56.44 -17.89 -43.66
CA ASP A 57 57.90 -17.75 -43.61
C ASP A 57 58.31 -16.29 -43.34
N ALA A 58 58.51 -15.98 -42.06
CA ALA A 58 58.88 -14.67 -41.55
C ALA A 58 60.33 -14.23 -41.89
N ASN A 59 60.96 -14.81 -42.93
CA ASN A 59 62.37 -14.59 -43.24
C ASN A 59 62.72 -14.87 -44.73
N SER A 60 62.26 -14.01 -45.65
CA SER A 60 62.76 -14.01 -47.05
C SER A 60 62.98 -12.60 -47.60
N THR A 61 64.08 -12.42 -48.34
CA THR A 61 64.46 -11.14 -48.97
C THR A 61 63.59 -10.86 -50.19
N CYS A 62 62.91 -9.71 -50.21
CA CYS A 62 62.05 -9.33 -51.32
C CYS A 62 62.82 -8.62 -52.46
N VAL A 63 62.19 -8.54 -53.64
CA VAL A 63 62.74 -7.87 -54.83
C VAL A 63 62.38 -6.39 -54.82
N GLU A 64 63.39 -5.52 -54.91
CA GLU A 64 63.22 -4.06 -54.78
C GLU A 64 62.11 -3.51 -55.69
N GLY A 65 61.14 -2.83 -55.09
CA GLY A 65 60.06 -2.16 -55.80
C GLY A 65 58.76 -2.95 -56.01
N THR A 66 58.73 -4.28 -55.82
CA THR A 66 57.47 -5.08 -55.91
C THR A 66 56.48 -4.71 -54.81
N THR A 67 55.17 -4.88 -55.07
CA THR A 67 54.11 -4.65 -54.08
C THR A 67 53.24 -5.89 -53.83
N ARG A 68 52.68 -6.01 -52.62
CA ARG A 68 51.68 -7.02 -52.23
C ARG A 68 50.64 -6.43 -51.27
N CYS A 69 49.59 -7.20 -50.94
CA CYS A 69 48.61 -6.82 -49.92
C CYS A 69 48.73 -7.71 -48.69
N THR A 70 48.59 -7.12 -47.51
CA THR A 70 48.50 -7.83 -46.22
C THR A 70 47.31 -7.22 -45.46
N GLY A 71 46.15 -7.89 -45.56
CA GLY A 71 44.87 -7.27 -45.19
C GLY A 71 44.62 -5.99 -46.00
N ASN A 72 44.19 -4.92 -45.32
CA ASN A 72 43.99 -3.58 -45.91
C ASN A 72 45.26 -2.71 -45.90
N SER A 73 46.45 -3.30 -45.74
CA SER A 73 47.73 -2.61 -45.95
C SER A 73 48.33 -3.03 -47.28
N HIS A 74 48.91 -2.08 -48.02
CA HIS A 74 49.81 -2.42 -49.12
C HIS A 74 51.25 -2.44 -48.62
N GLU A 75 52.01 -3.43 -49.05
CA GLU A 75 53.43 -3.54 -48.73
C GLU A 75 54.24 -3.28 -50.00
N LYS A 76 55.31 -2.49 -49.88
CA LYS A 76 56.30 -2.32 -50.94
C LYS A 76 57.66 -2.82 -50.46
N CYS A 77 58.33 -3.62 -51.28
CA CYS A 77 59.70 -4.01 -51.01
C CYS A 77 60.65 -2.82 -51.15
N THR A 78 61.42 -2.54 -50.10
CA THR A 78 62.54 -1.58 -50.14
C THR A 78 63.71 -2.04 -49.28
N GLN A 79 64.93 -1.94 -49.79
CA GLN A 79 66.15 -2.48 -49.17
C GLN A 79 66.01 -3.97 -48.84
N SER A 80 65.40 -4.74 -49.75
CA SER A 80 65.05 -6.17 -49.59
C SER A 80 64.15 -6.54 -48.40
N ALA A 81 63.55 -5.55 -47.73
CA ALA A 81 62.54 -5.74 -46.68
C ALA A 81 61.17 -5.19 -47.12
N TRP A 82 60.10 -5.89 -46.76
CA TRP A 82 58.73 -5.40 -46.97
C TRP A 82 58.44 -4.25 -46.00
N LYS A 83 58.06 -3.08 -46.53
CA LYS A 83 57.54 -1.96 -45.73
C LYS A 83 56.05 -1.83 -46.00
N ALA A 84 55.25 -2.15 -44.98
CA ALA A 84 53.80 -1.97 -45.00
C ALA A 84 53.42 -0.50 -44.80
N ALA A 85 52.39 -0.06 -45.53
CA ALA A 85 51.61 1.13 -45.22
C ALA A 85 50.11 0.78 -45.23
N PRO A 86 49.31 1.27 -44.27
CA PRO A 86 47.86 1.09 -44.32
C PRO A 86 47.29 1.85 -45.51
N CYS A 87 46.31 1.26 -46.21
CA CYS A 87 45.56 2.00 -47.21
C CYS A 87 44.73 3.12 -46.56
N ASP A 88 44.62 4.27 -47.23
CA ASP A 88 43.96 5.45 -46.68
C ASP A 88 42.42 5.35 -46.72
N THR A 89 41.73 6.31 -46.09
CA THR A 89 40.27 6.33 -46.01
C THR A 89 39.56 6.62 -47.33
N LYS A 90 40.27 6.96 -48.41
CA LYS A 90 39.72 7.14 -49.77
C LYS A 90 39.84 5.86 -50.59
N ALA A 91 40.85 5.03 -50.30
CA ALA A 91 41.12 3.79 -51.01
C ALA A 91 41.32 2.58 -50.04
N PRO A 92 40.39 2.33 -49.08
CA PRO A 92 40.68 1.52 -47.88
C PRO A 92 40.79 0.00 -48.10
N VAL A 93 40.67 -0.50 -49.33
CA VAL A 93 40.81 -1.93 -49.66
C VAL A 93 42.09 -2.14 -50.44
N CYS A 94 42.99 -3.00 -49.98
CA CYS A 94 44.15 -3.38 -50.79
C CYS A 94 43.75 -4.46 -51.81
N LEU A 95 44.01 -4.21 -53.09
CA LEU A 95 43.82 -5.15 -54.19
C LEU A 95 45.09 -5.16 -55.06
N ASN A 96 45.71 -6.34 -55.22
CA ASN A 96 46.91 -6.54 -56.06
C ASN A 96 48.04 -5.53 -55.79
N GLY A 97 48.39 -5.32 -54.50
CA GLY A 97 49.44 -4.40 -54.06
C GLY A 97 49.09 -2.91 -54.19
N THR A 98 47.85 -2.57 -54.51
CA THR A 98 47.37 -1.20 -54.72
C THR A 98 46.12 -0.94 -53.89
N CYS A 99 46.04 0.24 -53.27
CA CYS A 99 44.85 0.67 -52.54
C CYS A 99 43.74 1.09 -53.50
N VAL A 100 42.53 0.56 -53.34
CA VAL A 100 41.33 0.85 -54.14
C VAL A 100 40.13 1.21 -53.27
N ALA A 101 39.16 1.95 -53.82
CA ALA A 101 38.00 2.44 -53.07
C ALA A 101 37.01 1.32 -52.70
N CYS A 102 36.92 0.27 -53.51
CA CYS A 102 36.02 -0.86 -53.29
C CYS A 102 36.35 -2.09 -54.15
N LEU A 103 35.77 -3.24 -53.78
CA LEU A 103 35.80 -4.46 -54.59
C LEU A 103 34.81 -4.34 -55.77
N PRO A 104 35.25 -4.50 -57.02
CA PRO A 104 34.39 -4.38 -58.21
C PRO A 104 33.08 -5.17 -58.13
N GLY A 105 31.99 -4.55 -58.58
CA GLY A 105 30.67 -5.20 -58.69
C GLY A 105 29.91 -5.43 -57.37
N LYS A 106 30.53 -5.24 -56.20
CA LYS A 106 29.79 -5.28 -54.92
C LYS A 106 28.76 -4.15 -54.86
N LYS A 107 27.58 -4.43 -54.31
CA LYS A 107 26.57 -3.43 -53.92
C LYS A 107 26.67 -3.12 -52.43
N LYS A 108 26.19 -1.94 -52.03
CA LYS A 108 25.97 -1.50 -50.65
C LYS A 108 24.81 -0.49 -50.62
N CYS A 109 24.40 -0.09 -49.42
CA CYS A 109 23.59 1.11 -49.25
C CYS A 109 24.46 2.38 -49.29
N GLY A 110 23.99 3.41 -50.00
CA GLY A 110 24.65 4.71 -50.12
C GLY A 110 24.55 5.55 -48.84
N PRO A 111 25.30 6.66 -48.71
CA PRO A 111 25.38 7.44 -47.48
C PRO A 111 24.00 7.94 -47.02
N LEU A 112 23.82 8.00 -45.70
CA LEU A 112 22.64 8.57 -45.06
C LEU A 112 22.53 10.07 -45.37
N ALA A 113 21.29 10.55 -45.53
CA ALA A 113 21.03 11.99 -45.48
C ALA A 113 21.19 12.49 -44.03
N ALA A 114 21.62 13.75 -43.85
CA ALA A 114 21.75 14.34 -42.51
C ALA A 114 20.40 14.27 -41.76
N GLY A 115 20.42 13.70 -40.55
CA GLY A 115 19.21 13.48 -39.74
C GLY A 115 18.43 12.19 -40.04
N SER A 116 18.80 11.40 -41.05
CA SER A 116 18.11 10.13 -41.36
C SER A 116 18.80 8.91 -40.77
N SER A 117 18.03 7.97 -40.21
CA SER A 117 18.53 6.65 -39.77
C SER A 117 18.52 5.58 -40.87
N THR A 118 17.99 5.89 -42.06
CA THR A 118 17.95 5.01 -43.23
C THR A 118 18.32 5.77 -44.51
N THR A 119 18.73 5.05 -45.55
CA THR A 119 19.01 5.61 -46.89
C THR A 119 18.11 4.95 -47.91
N THR A 120 17.73 5.69 -48.95
CA THR A 120 16.96 5.16 -50.10
C THR A 120 17.86 4.78 -51.26
N LYS A 121 19.19 4.93 -51.14
CA LYS A 121 20.15 4.80 -52.25
C LYS A 121 20.87 3.46 -52.22
N VAL A 122 20.94 2.78 -53.37
CA VAL A 122 21.82 1.63 -53.59
C VAL A 122 23.02 2.08 -54.42
N GLU A 123 24.23 1.83 -53.92
CA GLU A 123 25.48 2.09 -54.64
C GLU A 123 26.14 0.77 -55.05
N GLN A 124 26.73 0.72 -56.24
CA GLN A 124 27.54 -0.39 -56.70
C GLN A 124 28.96 0.09 -57.00
N CYS A 125 29.96 -0.74 -56.70
CA CYS A 125 31.35 -0.45 -57.04
C CYS A 125 31.58 -0.65 -58.55
N GLY A 126 32.19 0.34 -59.19
CA GLY A 126 32.57 0.27 -60.61
C GLY A 126 33.54 -0.88 -60.91
N THR A 127 33.60 -1.33 -62.16
CA THR A 127 34.44 -2.47 -62.59
C THR A 127 35.93 -2.27 -62.34
N SER A 128 36.39 -1.02 -62.23
CA SER A 128 37.77 -0.61 -61.90
C SER A 128 38.09 -0.59 -60.41
N GLY A 129 37.11 -0.76 -59.50
CA GLY A 129 37.32 -0.63 -58.05
C GLY A 129 37.54 0.81 -57.54
N THR A 130 37.50 1.80 -58.43
CA THR A 130 37.91 3.19 -58.13
C THR A 130 36.85 4.06 -57.50
N ALA A 131 35.56 3.69 -57.60
CA ALA A 131 34.45 4.49 -57.07
C ALA A 131 33.18 3.66 -56.83
N TRP A 132 32.37 4.12 -55.88
CA TRP A 132 30.97 3.74 -55.73
C TRP A 132 30.08 4.65 -56.60
N THR A 133 29.13 4.06 -57.32
CA THR A 133 28.17 4.79 -58.16
C THR A 133 26.75 4.42 -57.77
N LEU A 134 25.85 5.40 -57.69
CA LEU A 134 24.41 5.18 -57.49
C LEU A 134 23.84 4.35 -58.65
N VAL A 135 23.18 3.24 -58.34
CA VAL A 135 22.55 2.35 -59.35
C VAL A 135 21.03 2.24 -59.19
N GLU A 136 20.49 2.51 -58.00
CA GLU A 136 19.06 2.41 -57.72
C GLU A 136 18.66 3.40 -56.62
N THR A 137 17.41 3.84 -56.62
CA THR A 137 16.82 4.62 -55.51
C THR A 137 15.43 4.10 -55.20
N CYS A 138 15.23 3.67 -53.96
CA CYS A 138 14.01 3.01 -53.51
C CYS A 138 12.82 3.97 -53.51
N THR A 139 11.71 3.54 -54.09
CA THR A 139 10.48 4.32 -54.25
C THR A 139 9.39 3.87 -53.27
N GLY A 140 8.28 4.61 -53.19
CA GLY A 140 7.10 4.21 -52.40
C GLY A 140 7.29 4.18 -50.87
N GLY A 141 8.30 4.88 -50.34
CA GLY A 141 8.67 4.82 -48.92
C GLY A 141 9.66 3.71 -48.56
N GLY A 142 10.11 2.94 -49.55
CA GLY A 142 11.12 1.90 -49.36
C GLY A 142 12.51 2.45 -48.98
N ILE A 143 13.31 1.59 -48.36
CA ILE A 143 14.68 1.87 -47.91
C ILE A 143 15.67 0.87 -48.51
N CYS A 144 16.95 1.22 -48.56
CA CYS A 144 18.00 0.26 -48.85
C CYS A 144 18.34 -0.54 -47.59
N LEU A 145 18.41 -1.87 -47.74
CA LEU A 145 19.01 -2.82 -46.79
C LEU A 145 20.00 -3.69 -47.58
N ASP A 146 21.23 -3.84 -47.06
CA ASP A 146 22.30 -4.68 -47.61
C ASP A 146 22.54 -4.56 -49.13
N GLY A 147 22.33 -3.36 -49.68
CA GLY A 147 22.52 -3.07 -51.11
C GLY A 147 21.35 -3.48 -52.02
N SER A 148 20.15 -3.66 -51.47
CA SER A 148 18.90 -3.88 -52.20
C SER A 148 17.76 -3.03 -51.63
N CYS A 149 16.73 -2.72 -52.43
CA CYS A 149 15.57 -1.98 -51.95
C CYS A 149 14.53 -2.89 -51.26
N ALA A 150 14.06 -2.45 -50.09
CA ALA A 150 13.01 -3.07 -49.29
C ALA A 150 11.83 -2.09 -49.10
N ALA A 151 10.61 -2.59 -48.92
CA ALA A 151 9.39 -1.77 -48.91
C ALA A 151 9.17 -0.97 -47.62
N CYS A 152 9.76 -1.40 -46.51
CA CYS A 152 9.71 -0.71 -45.21
C CYS A 152 10.89 -1.13 -44.32
N LYS A 153 11.11 -0.45 -43.20
CA LYS A 153 12.15 -0.80 -42.20
C LYS A 153 11.67 -1.96 -41.32
N PRO A 154 12.33 -3.13 -41.28
CA PRO A 154 11.95 -4.25 -40.41
C PRO A 154 11.67 -3.80 -38.97
N GLY A 155 10.59 -4.30 -38.37
CA GLY A 155 10.20 -3.93 -37.00
C GLY A 155 9.64 -2.52 -36.82
N SER A 156 9.59 -1.67 -37.87
CA SER A 156 8.81 -0.42 -37.79
C SER A 156 7.31 -0.70 -37.73
N ALA A 157 6.55 0.19 -37.11
CA ALA A 157 5.10 0.10 -36.97
C ALA A 157 4.40 1.37 -37.47
N LYS A 158 3.12 1.22 -37.84
CA LYS A 158 2.20 2.32 -38.19
C LYS A 158 0.78 1.94 -37.77
N CYS A 159 -0.17 2.87 -37.87
CA CYS A 159 -1.59 2.56 -37.81
C CYS A 159 -2.24 2.70 -39.19
N ALA A 160 -3.14 1.79 -39.54
CA ALA A 160 -3.99 1.86 -40.72
C ALA A 160 -5.41 1.41 -40.34
N GLN A 161 -6.42 2.20 -40.68
CA GLN A 161 -7.84 1.91 -40.36
C GLN A 161 -8.07 1.56 -38.86
N GLY A 162 -7.40 2.29 -37.96
CA GLY A 162 -7.46 2.06 -36.51
C GLY A 162 -6.63 0.89 -35.97
N LYS A 163 -6.09 0.02 -36.84
CA LYS A 163 -5.31 -1.17 -36.46
C LYS A 163 -3.82 -0.95 -36.65
N LYS A 164 -3.00 -1.64 -35.86
CA LYS A 164 -1.54 -1.61 -35.98
C LYS A 164 -1.09 -2.48 -37.16
N GLU A 165 -0.08 -2.02 -37.89
CA GLU A 165 0.65 -2.82 -38.86
C GLU A 165 2.15 -2.74 -38.55
N MET A 166 2.86 -3.85 -38.64
CA MET A 166 4.31 -3.94 -38.46
C MET A 166 5.00 -4.36 -39.76
N CYS A 167 6.19 -3.83 -40.02
CA CYS A 167 6.98 -4.18 -41.19
C CYS A 167 7.65 -5.55 -40.99
N ALA A 168 7.43 -6.46 -41.93
CA ALA A 168 7.95 -7.83 -41.92
C ALA A 168 9.49 -7.89 -41.92
N GLU A 169 10.02 -9.02 -41.45
CA GLU A 169 11.44 -9.35 -41.51
C GLU A 169 11.98 -9.31 -42.95
N GLY A 170 13.17 -8.75 -43.13
CA GLY A 170 13.72 -8.43 -44.46
C GLY A 170 12.99 -7.30 -45.21
N GLY A 171 12.03 -6.61 -44.59
CA GLY A 171 11.40 -5.40 -45.11
C GLY A 171 10.44 -5.62 -46.28
N LYS A 172 9.89 -6.84 -46.40
CA LYS A 172 9.11 -7.30 -47.56
C LYS A 172 7.69 -6.70 -47.66
N GLY A 173 7.24 -5.95 -46.67
CA GLY A 173 5.93 -5.30 -46.63
C GLY A 173 5.37 -5.18 -45.22
N TRP A 174 4.21 -4.54 -45.11
CA TRP A 174 3.48 -4.39 -43.86
C TRP A 174 2.60 -5.62 -43.58
N GLN A 175 2.49 -6.02 -42.33
CA GLN A 175 1.68 -7.13 -41.84
C GLN A 175 0.76 -6.66 -40.69
N PRO A 176 -0.48 -7.14 -40.58
CA PRO A 176 -1.36 -6.78 -39.47
C PRO A 176 -0.78 -7.19 -38.11
N ALA A 177 -0.97 -6.34 -37.10
CA ALA A 177 -0.66 -6.63 -35.71
C ALA A 177 -1.82 -6.15 -34.82
N ALA A 178 -2.13 -6.92 -33.78
CA ALA A 178 -3.03 -6.43 -32.73
C ALA A 178 -2.28 -5.41 -31.84
N CYS A 179 -3.01 -4.44 -31.31
CA CYS A 179 -2.59 -3.80 -30.06
C CYS A 179 -2.97 -4.72 -28.87
N PRO A 180 -2.27 -4.61 -27.72
CA PRO A 180 -2.67 -5.27 -26.48
C PRO A 180 -4.11 -4.90 -26.07
N SER A 181 -4.81 -5.80 -25.38
CA SER A 181 -6.21 -5.59 -24.96
C SER A 181 -6.37 -4.47 -23.92
N ASP A 182 -5.32 -4.17 -23.17
CA ASP A 182 -5.19 -3.04 -22.24
C ASP A 182 -4.82 -1.72 -22.95
N GLN A 183 -4.45 -1.76 -24.23
CA GLN A 183 -4.02 -0.60 -25.03
C GLN A 183 -4.66 -0.57 -26.43
N PRO A 184 -6.00 -0.64 -26.56
CA PRO A 184 -6.65 -0.91 -27.85
C PRO A 184 -6.43 0.17 -28.92
N VAL A 185 -6.17 1.43 -28.53
CA VAL A 185 -6.13 2.57 -29.47
C VAL A 185 -4.76 2.71 -30.12
N CYS A 186 -4.71 2.55 -31.44
CA CYS A 186 -3.50 2.75 -32.24
C CYS A 186 -3.38 4.23 -32.69
N VAL A 187 -2.30 4.92 -32.26
CA VAL A 187 -1.93 6.25 -32.78
C VAL A 187 -0.49 6.22 -33.32
N LYS A 188 -0.32 6.57 -34.61
CA LYS A 188 0.96 6.62 -35.36
C LYS A 188 1.85 5.35 -35.36
N GLY A 189 1.40 4.23 -34.79
CA GLY A 189 2.11 2.94 -34.71
C GLY A 189 2.28 2.44 -33.27
N ASN A 190 2.07 3.33 -32.30
CA ASN A 190 2.06 3.05 -30.88
C ASN A 190 0.62 2.71 -30.43
N CYS A 191 0.52 1.86 -29.42
CA CYS A 191 -0.74 1.47 -28.77
C CYS A 191 -0.86 2.28 -27.47
N TYR A 192 -2.08 2.68 -27.10
CA TYR A 192 -2.34 3.48 -25.91
C TYR A 192 -3.53 2.92 -25.14
N ALA A 193 -3.42 2.92 -23.81
CA ALA A 193 -4.56 2.69 -22.92
C ALA A 193 -5.54 3.86 -23.04
N CYS A 194 -6.81 3.56 -23.33
CA CYS A 194 -7.87 4.56 -23.47
C CYS A 194 -9.03 4.22 -22.53
N ALA A 195 -9.20 5.01 -21.47
CA ALA A 195 -10.39 4.92 -20.64
C ALA A 195 -11.54 5.73 -21.28
N PRO A 196 -12.78 5.24 -21.32
CA PRO A 196 -13.91 5.93 -21.95
C PRO A 196 -14.02 7.40 -21.50
N SER A 197 -14.08 8.28 -22.50
CA SER A 197 -14.16 9.74 -22.35
C SER A 197 -13.03 10.41 -21.55
N GLN A 198 -11.88 9.76 -21.34
CA GLN A 198 -10.70 10.40 -20.72
C GLN A 198 -9.71 10.98 -21.76
N PRO A 199 -9.00 12.08 -21.43
CA PRO A 199 -7.86 12.53 -22.20
C PRO A 199 -6.57 11.76 -21.84
N PHE A 200 -5.66 11.61 -22.81
CA PHE A 200 -4.34 11.02 -22.63
C PHE A 200 -3.29 11.71 -23.49
N CYS A 201 -2.02 11.49 -23.19
CA CYS A 201 -0.91 12.05 -23.96
C CYS A 201 -0.47 11.09 -25.07
N ALA A 202 -0.37 11.58 -26.30
CA ALA A 202 0.18 10.84 -27.43
C ALA A 202 1.43 11.53 -27.98
N GLU A 203 2.37 10.73 -28.52
CA GLU A 203 3.61 11.24 -29.09
C GLU A 203 3.45 11.62 -30.58
N PRO A 204 3.75 12.88 -30.97
CA PRO A 204 3.86 13.25 -32.37
C PRO A 204 5.29 13.03 -32.90
N GLU A 205 5.49 11.91 -33.60
CA GLU A 205 6.74 11.48 -34.27
C GLU A 205 7.85 10.95 -33.34
N PRO A 206 8.62 9.91 -33.77
CA PRO A 206 9.69 9.28 -32.99
C PRO A 206 10.99 10.12 -32.95
N SER A 207 10.85 11.44 -32.76
CA SER A 207 11.93 12.42 -32.60
C SER A 207 11.64 13.44 -31.48
N GLN A 208 10.47 13.36 -30.84
CA GLN A 208 10.13 14.07 -29.61
C GLN A 208 10.37 13.13 -28.42
N VAL A 209 10.97 13.63 -27.33
CA VAL A 209 11.22 12.86 -26.09
C VAL A 209 10.12 13.11 -25.04
N THR A 210 9.27 14.11 -25.29
CA THR A 210 8.15 14.51 -24.42
C THR A 210 6.88 14.60 -25.25
N PRO A 211 5.76 13.95 -24.85
CA PRO A 211 4.48 14.13 -25.51
C PRO A 211 4.05 15.60 -25.51
N THR A 212 3.52 16.08 -26.64
CA THR A 212 3.03 17.47 -26.80
C THR A 212 1.60 17.54 -27.33
N VAL A 213 0.98 16.39 -27.60
CA VAL A 213 -0.42 16.27 -28.04
C VAL A 213 -1.26 15.65 -26.92
N VAL A 214 -2.36 16.32 -26.58
CA VAL A 214 -3.47 15.70 -25.85
C VAL A 214 -4.43 15.06 -26.85
N MET A 215 -4.72 13.79 -26.65
CA MET A 215 -5.78 13.04 -27.33
C MET A 215 -6.95 12.83 -26.37
N GLN A 216 -8.15 12.67 -26.90
CA GLN A 216 -9.39 12.45 -26.16
C GLN A 216 -9.99 11.11 -26.58
N CYS A 217 -10.12 10.16 -25.66
CA CYS A 217 -10.83 8.89 -25.92
C CYS A 217 -12.31 9.17 -26.21
N ASP A 218 -12.89 8.34 -27.08
CA ASP A 218 -14.34 8.29 -27.29
C ASP A 218 -15.07 7.62 -26.11
N SER A 219 -16.39 7.46 -26.23
CA SER A 219 -17.25 6.89 -25.19
C SER A 219 -17.17 5.36 -25.05
N THR A 220 -16.41 4.64 -25.89
CA THR A 220 -16.19 3.19 -25.75
C THR A 220 -14.75 2.85 -25.35
N GLY A 221 -13.81 3.78 -25.53
CA GLY A 221 -12.37 3.55 -25.34
C GLY A 221 -11.71 2.86 -26.53
N GLU A 222 -12.43 2.71 -27.66
CA GLU A 222 -11.96 1.99 -28.85
C GLU A 222 -11.28 2.91 -29.88
N SER A 223 -11.52 4.22 -29.82
CA SER A 223 -10.82 5.22 -30.62
C SER A 223 -10.56 6.53 -29.85
N ALA A 224 -9.77 7.42 -30.45
CA ALA A 224 -9.44 8.72 -29.88
C ALA A 224 -9.35 9.82 -30.94
N ALA A 225 -9.79 11.02 -30.57
CA ALA A 225 -9.67 12.25 -31.35
C ALA A 225 -8.53 13.13 -30.81
N PHE A 226 -8.07 14.08 -31.63
CA PHE A 226 -7.17 15.14 -31.17
C PHE A 226 -7.93 16.14 -30.27
N LEU A 227 -7.33 16.57 -29.16
CA LEU A 227 -7.89 17.60 -28.27
C LEU A 227 -7.11 18.92 -28.36
N GLU A 228 -5.84 18.93 -27.98
CA GLU A 228 -4.99 20.13 -27.98
C GLU A 228 -3.49 19.84 -28.18
N ASN A 229 -2.72 20.90 -28.46
CA ASN A 229 -1.25 20.90 -28.52
C ASN A 229 -0.69 21.78 -27.39
N CYS A 230 0.26 21.26 -26.63
CA CYS A 230 0.91 22.01 -25.56
C CYS A 230 1.91 23.04 -26.09
N THR A 231 1.87 24.25 -25.56
CA THR A 231 2.74 25.35 -25.99
C THR A 231 3.95 25.49 -25.07
N ALA A 232 5.16 25.54 -25.64
CA ALA A 232 6.40 25.63 -24.86
C ALA A 232 6.34 26.82 -23.85
N PRO A 233 6.68 26.61 -22.57
CA PRO A 233 7.43 25.47 -22.01
C PRO A 233 6.60 24.23 -21.63
N GLN A 234 5.30 24.17 -21.93
CA GLN A 234 4.45 23.04 -21.54
C GLN A 234 4.76 21.76 -22.33
N ALA A 235 4.62 20.61 -21.65
CA ALA A 235 4.48 19.28 -22.24
C ALA A 235 3.14 18.66 -21.83
N CYS A 236 2.68 17.63 -22.54
CA CYS A 236 1.51 16.87 -22.10
C CYS A 236 1.92 15.91 -20.99
N TYR A 237 1.26 16.00 -19.84
CA TYR A 237 1.43 15.07 -18.73
C TYR A 237 0.06 14.70 -18.12
N ALA A 238 -0.23 13.39 -18.10
CA ALA A 238 -1.50 12.82 -17.64
C ALA A 238 -2.75 13.46 -18.29
N GLY A 239 -2.73 13.62 -19.61
CA GLY A 239 -3.88 14.10 -20.40
C GLY A 239 -4.11 15.62 -20.37
N ALA A 240 -3.15 16.41 -19.89
CA ALA A 240 -3.23 17.88 -19.87
C ALA A 240 -1.87 18.53 -20.09
N CYS A 241 -1.84 19.77 -20.60
CA CYS A 241 -0.61 20.54 -20.81
C CYS A 241 -0.09 21.19 -19.51
N ARG A 242 1.12 20.83 -19.08
CA ARG A 242 1.77 21.30 -17.83
C ARG A 242 3.19 21.78 -18.07
N ILE A 243 3.66 22.73 -17.27
CA ILE A 243 5.03 23.30 -17.30
C ILE A 243 6.01 22.44 -16.49
N CYS A 244 5.52 21.68 -15.52
CA CYS A 244 6.26 20.68 -14.76
C CYS A 244 5.31 19.61 -14.18
N ILE A 245 5.86 18.52 -13.66
CA ILE A 245 5.06 17.48 -13.00
C ILE A 245 4.75 17.95 -11.56
N PRO A 246 3.49 17.94 -11.09
CA PRO A 246 3.15 18.34 -9.72
C PRO A 246 4.03 17.68 -8.65
N ALA A 247 4.56 18.48 -7.71
CA ALA A 247 5.52 18.06 -6.69
C ALA A 247 6.87 17.51 -7.19
N GLU A 248 7.19 17.62 -8.49
CA GLU A 248 8.55 17.48 -9.02
C GLU A 248 9.48 18.50 -8.36
N THR A 249 10.76 18.16 -8.22
CA THR A 249 11.75 18.99 -7.53
C THR A 249 13.03 19.14 -8.33
N ARG A 250 13.59 20.35 -8.39
CA ARG A 250 14.84 20.67 -9.09
C ARG A 250 15.67 21.69 -8.31
N CYS A 251 16.96 21.79 -8.60
CA CYS A 251 17.85 22.70 -7.89
C CYS A 251 18.07 24.02 -8.64
N LYS A 252 18.07 25.13 -7.89
CA LYS A 252 18.29 26.49 -8.37
C LYS A 252 19.44 27.12 -7.58
N GLY A 253 20.64 27.01 -8.15
CA GLY A 253 21.89 27.32 -7.43
C GLY A 253 22.28 26.21 -6.46
N ALA A 254 23.11 26.54 -5.47
CA ALA A 254 23.69 25.56 -4.54
C ALA A 254 22.81 25.23 -3.33
N THR A 255 21.90 26.13 -2.92
CA THR A 255 21.02 25.98 -1.74
C THR A 255 19.53 25.97 -2.10
N GLY A 256 19.15 26.52 -3.25
CA GLY A 256 17.75 26.63 -3.66
C GLY A 256 17.18 25.32 -4.19
N LEU A 257 16.05 24.92 -3.63
CA LEU A 257 15.17 23.84 -4.08
C LEU A 257 13.92 24.47 -4.69
N GLU A 258 13.67 24.27 -5.97
CA GLU A 258 12.40 24.58 -6.61
C GLU A 258 11.50 23.33 -6.62
N THR A 259 10.27 23.48 -6.13
CA THR A 259 9.21 22.46 -6.17
C THR A 259 8.14 22.89 -7.16
N CYS A 260 7.65 21.99 -8.00
CA CYS A 260 6.56 22.28 -8.93
C CYS A 260 5.21 22.36 -8.20
N SER A 261 4.42 23.39 -8.48
CA SER A 261 3.09 23.61 -7.89
C SER A 261 2.11 22.48 -8.22
N GLU A 262 1.08 22.27 -7.39
CA GLU A 262 0.13 21.13 -7.53
C GLU A 262 -0.65 21.12 -8.86
N ASP A 263 -0.82 22.28 -9.50
CA ASP A 263 -1.42 22.40 -10.83
C ASP A 263 -0.45 22.06 -11.99
N GLY A 264 0.86 22.06 -11.72
CA GLY A 264 1.91 21.86 -12.72
C GLY A 264 2.27 23.12 -13.53
N GLN A 265 1.91 24.33 -13.08
CA GLN A 265 2.11 25.57 -13.84
C GLN A 265 3.26 26.47 -13.34
N SER A 266 3.80 26.25 -12.14
CA SER A 266 4.83 27.11 -11.57
C SER A 266 5.86 26.35 -10.72
N TRP A 267 6.95 27.02 -10.36
CA TRP A 267 8.06 26.46 -9.58
C TRP A 267 8.32 27.35 -8.35
N ASP A 268 8.00 26.83 -7.17
CA ASP A 268 8.13 27.50 -5.88
C ASP A 268 9.52 27.26 -5.28
N LEU A 269 10.27 28.34 -5.03
CA LEU A 269 11.65 28.28 -4.54
C LEU A 269 11.72 28.39 -3.00
N ALA A 270 12.33 27.38 -2.36
CA ALA A 270 12.74 27.40 -0.96
C ALA A 270 14.26 27.16 -0.81
N ASP A 271 14.87 27.65 0.26
CA ASP A 271 16.26 27.31 0.61
C ASP A 271 16.34 26.00 1.41
N CYS A 272 17.39 25.21 1.19
CA CYS A 272 17.63 23.97 1.94
C CYS A 272 17.84 24.24 3.45
N PRO A 273 17.25 23.41 4.34
CA PRO A 273 16.94 23.79 5.73
C PRO A 273 18.14 23.89 6.71
N THR A 274 19.39 23.75 6.26
CA THR A 274 20.58 23.89 7.11
C THR A 274 21.74 24.58 6.40
N ALA A 275 22.61 25.25 7.16
CA ALA A 275 23.82 25.90 6.64
C ALA A 275 24.90 24.93 6.08
N THR A 276 24.63 23.61 6.03
CA THR A 276 25.51 22.59 5.43
C THR A 276 24.77 21.67 4.43
N SER A 277 23.53 21.99 4.10
CA SER A 277 22.75 21.28 3.08
C SER A 277 22.80 22.01 1.73
N THR A 278 23.25 21.30 0.70
CA THR A 278 23.25 21.75 -0.69
C THR A 278 22.14 21.02 -1.46
N CYS A 279 21.52 21.68 -2.44
CA CYS A 279 20.60 21.03 -3.37
C CYS A 279 21.39 20.32 -4.47
N HIS A 280 21.14 19.03 -4.67
CA HIS A 280 21.66 18.25 -5.79
C HIS A 280 20.58 17.30 -6.33
N ASP A 281 20.43 17.19 -7.66
CA ASP A 281 19.41 16.37 -8.32
C ASP A 281 17.99 16.48 -7.68
N GLY A 282 17.55 17.73 -7.44
CA GLY A 282 16.24 18.04 -6.87
C GLY A 282 16.09 17.74 -5.37
N LYS A 283 17.15 17.43 -4.62
CA LYS A 283 17.03 17.10 -3.19
C LYS A 283 18.11 17.80 -2.35
N CYS A 284 17.71 18.32 -1.20
CA CYS A 284 18.62 18.87 -0.20
C CYS A 284 19.40 17.75 0.49
N MET A 285 20.73 17.84 0.51
CA MET A 285 21.63 16.84 1.11
C MET A 285 22.75 17.49 1.92
N VAL A 286 23.06 16.92 3.10
CA VAL A 286 24.13 17.40 3.98
C VAL A 286 25.48 16.91 3.48
N CYS A 287 26.37 17.83 3.14
CA CYS A 287 27.62 17.55 2.43
C CYS A 287 28.84 17.84 3.32
N LYS A 288 29.42 16.80 3.94
CA LYS A 288 30.60 16.98 4.80
C LYS A 288 31.84 17.33 3.95
N PRO A 289 32.65 18.34 4.33
CA PRO A 289 33.83 18.76 3.57
C PRO A 289 34.75 17.60 3.15
N ASN A 290 35.12 17.57 1.87
CA ASN A 290 35.94 16.52 1.22
C ASN A 290 35.41 15.07 1.33
N SER A 291 34.21 14.83 1.85
CA SER A 291 33.62 13.48 1.91
C SER A 291 33.18 12.96 0.54
N SER A 292 32.93 11.65 0.45
CA SER A 292 32.17 11.06 -0.67
C SER A 292 30.92 10.41 -0.11
N LEU A 293 29.83 10.53 -0.88
CA LEU A 293 28.50 10.03 -0.55
C LEU A 293 27.85 9.49 -1.82
N CYS A 294 26.73 8.79 -1.70
CA CYS A 294 25.91 8.45 -2.86
C CYS A 294 25.02 9.63 -3.26
N GLY A 295 24.66 9.69 -4.55
CA GLY A 295 23.58 10.55 -5.01
C GLY A 295 22.23 10.15 -4.40
N PRO A 296 21.16 10.90 -4.69
CA PRO A 296 19.83 10.54 -4.20
C PRO A 296 19.39 9.17 -4.74
N LYS A 297 18.58 8.47 -3.95
CA LYS A 297 17.83 7.29 -4.41
C LYS A 297 17.00 7.63 -5.66
N LEU A 298 16.88 6.63 -6.53
CA LEU A 298 16.03 6.65 -7.72
C LEU A 298 14.54 6.72 -7.31
N ALA A 299 13.64 7.00 -8.26
CA ALA A 299 12.23 7.28 -8.00
C ALA A 299 11.43 6.07 -7.48
N ASP A 300 11.89 4.87 -7.80
CA ASP A 300 11.44 3.56 -7.30
C ASP A 300 11.93 3.25 -5.86
N GLY A 301 12.80 4.08 -5.30
CA GLY A 301 13.46 3.85 -4.02
C GLY A 301 14.78 3.09 -4.09
N SER A 302 15.26 2.71 -5.29
CA SER A 302 16.50 1.97 -5.48
C SER A 302 17.75 2.81 -5.15
N PRO A 303 18.88 2.17 -4.78
CA PRO A 303 20.15 2.86 -4.53
C PRO A 303 20.63 3.66 -5.75
N SER A 304 21.29 4.79 -5.51
CA SER A 304 21.81 5.63 -6.60
C SER A 304 22.96 4.97 -7.35
N VAL A 305 23.06 5.16 -8.66
CA VAL A 305 24.25 4.78 -9.45
C VAL A 305 25.31 5.89 -9.52
N LYS A 306 25.08 7.05 -8.87
CA LYS A 306 26.04 8.16 -8.81
C LYS A 306 26.81 8.13 -7.48
N VAL A 307 28.13 8.19 -7.52
CA VAL A 307 28.97 8.57 -6.37
C VAL A 307 29.27 10.05 -6.48
N LEU A 308 29.08 10.80 -5.40
CA LEU A 308 29.38 12.22 -5.30
C LEU A 308 30.65 12.48 -4.49
N LYS A 309 31.30 13.60 -4.77
CA LYS A 309 32.42 14.17 -4.01
C LYS A 309 32.04 15.56 -3.52
N CYS A 310 32.08 15.76 -2.20
CA CYS A 310 31.91 17.07 -1.58
C CYS A 310 33.14 17.94 -1.78
N SER A 311 32.91 19.25 -1.95
CA SER A 311 33.95 20.28 -2.01
C SER A 311 34.75 20.38 -0.70
N ALA A 312 35.86 21.13 -0.74
CA ALA A 312 36.64 21.43 0.46
C ALA A 312 35.90 22.29 1.50
N ALA A 313 34.78 22.91 1.15
CA ALA A 313 33.93 23.70 2.05
C ALA A 313 32.63 22.98 2.45
N GLY A 314 32.27 21.87 1.79
CA GLY A 314 30.97 21.20 1.96
C GLY A 314 29.79 21.92 1.27
N ASP A 315 30.05 23.03 0.57
CA ASP A 315 29.04 23.88 -0.09
C ASP A 315 28.47 23.29 -1.40
N LYS A 316 29.17 22.31 -1.98
CA LYS A 316 28.90 21.77 -3.33
C LYS A 316 29.26 20.29 -3.40
N ALA A 317 28.45 19.51 -4.11
CA ALA A 317 28.73 18.13 -4.48
C ALA A 317 28.80 17.97 -6.01
N ALA A 318 29.81 17.25 -6.51
CA ALA A 318 29.97 16.92 -7.92
C ALA A 318 30.03 15.39 -8.11
N VAL A 319 29.63 14.89 -9.28
CA VAL A 319 29.73 13.46 -9.60
C VAL A 319 31.22 13.07 -9.68
N LYS A 320 31.65 12.15 -8.82
CA LYS A 320 33.00 11.57 -8.79
C LYS A 320 33.16 10.51 -9.87
N GLU A 321 32.15 9.65 -9.97
CA GLU A 321 32.09 8.47 -10.82
C GLU A 321 30.62 8.03 -10.93
N VAL A 322 30.26 7.44 -12.06
CA VAL A 322 28.98 6.76 -12.26
C VAL A 322 29.27 5.26 -12.29
N CYS A 323 28.50 4.51 -11.51
CA CYS A 323 28.61 3.07 -11.43
C CYS A 323 28.14 2.43 -12.74
N GLY A 324 29.01 1.64 -13.38
CA GLY A 324 28.75 1.02 -14.69
C GLY A 324 28.44 -0.48 -14.60
N GLY A 325 27.53 -0.97 -15.44
CA GLY A 325 26.98 -2.33 -15.32
C GLY A 325 26.05 -2.45 -14.10
N SER A 326 25.92 -3.65 -13.54
CA SER A 326 25.10 -3.93 -12.33
C SER A 326 25.70 -3.38 -11.03
N LEU A 327 26.42 -2.27 -11.09
CA LEU A 327 27.03 -1.58 -9.95
C LEU A 327 26.08 -0.51 -9.38
N VAL A 328 25.87 -0.51 -8.07
CA VAL A 328 25.17 0.56 -7.34
C VAL A 328 26.08 1.25 -6.33
N CYS A 329 25.79 2.51 -6.00
CA CYS A 329 26.51 3.22 -4.95
C CYS A 329 26.04 2.78 -3.56
N THR A 330 26.99 2.34 -2.74
CA THR A 330 26.83 2.12 -1.29
C THR A 330 27.98 2.81 -0.56
N GLY A 331 27.68 3.61 0.47
CA GLY A 331 28.69 4.27 1.29
C GLY A 331 29.65 5.22 0.53
N GLY A 332 29.21 5.77 -0.61
CA GLY A 332 30.04 6.65 -1.45
C GLY A 332 31.07 5.90 -2.33
N LYS A 333 30.78 4.65 -2.70
CA LYS A 333 31.56 3.81 -3.64
C LYS A 333 30.63 2.90 -4.44
N CYS A 334 31.04 2.47 -5.64
CA CYS A 334 30.29 1.50 -6.45
C CYS A 334 30.57 0.03 -6.03
N ALA A 335 29.54 -0.82 -6.00
CA ALA A 335 29.65 -2.27 -5.73
C ALA A 335 28.57 -3.08 -6.50
N VAL A 336 28.86 -4.35 -6.85
CA VAL A 336 27.93 -5.24 -7.57
C VAL A 336 27.07 -6.05 -6.58
N CYS A 337 25.86 -6.43 -6.99
CA CYS A 337 25.27 -7.69 -6.53
C CYS A 337 25.90 -8.87 -7.31
N ALA A 338 26.10 -10.02 -6.66
CA ALA A 338 26.67 -11.21 -7.28
C ALA A 338 25.84 -12.43 -6.89
N ALA A 339 25.68 -13.39 -7.81
CA ALA A 339 24.85 -14.58 -7.61
C ALA A 339 25.28 -15.42 -6.38
N ASP A 340 26.57 -15.41 -6.04
CA ASP A 340 27.14 -16.12 -4.90
C ASP A 340 27.06 -15.33 -3.57
N TYR A 341 26.54 -14.11 -3.59
CA TYR A 341 26.40 -13.21 -2.43
C TYR A 341 24.94 -12.74 -2.26
N PRO A 342 24.06 -13.60 -1.70
CA PRO A 342 22.77 -13.15 -1.19
C PRO A 342 22.93 -12.03 -0.15
N VAL A 343 21.92 -11.18 0.01
CA VAL A 343 21.94 -10.05 0.95
C VAL A 343 20.76 -10.09 1.89
N CYS A 344 20.93 -9.46 3.05
CA CYS A 344 19.95 -9.44 4.12
C CYS A 344 19.19 -8.12 4.15
N LEU A 345 17.87 -8.19 4.00
CA LEU A 345 16.96 -7.07 4.22
C LEU A 345 16.06 -7.42 5.41
N GLN A 346 16.41 -6.90 6.59
CA GLN A 346 15.80 -7.31 7.87
C GLN A 346 15.88 -8.85 8.02
N ASP A 347 14.75 -9.52 8.27
CA ASP A 347 14.68 -10.95 8.50
C ASP A 347 14.54 -11.78 7.20
N VAL A 348 14.83 -11.19 6.04
CA VAL A 348 14.62 -11.79 4.71
C VAL A 348 15.94 -11.94 3.95
N VAL A 349 16.17 -13.14 3.42
CA VAL A 349 17.25 -13.42 2.48
C VAL A 349 16.78 -13.03 1.08
N LEU A 350 17.53 -12.14 0.43
CA LEU A 350 17.37 -11.78 -0.97
C LEU A 350 18.50 -12.42 -1.78
N GLY A 351 18.14 -13.33 -2.68
CA GLY A 351 19.04 -13.84 -3.73
C GLY A 351 18.88 -13.04 -5.02
N CYS A 352 19.75 -13.29 -6.00
CA CYS A 352 19.57 -12.78 -7.36
C CYS A 352 18.98 -13.86 -8.28
N THR A 353 18.39 -13.45 -9.40
CA THR A 353 18.21 -14.33 -10.56
C THR A 353 19.56 -14.82 -11.09
N ALA A 354 19.57 -15.98 -11.77
CA ALA A 354 20.80 -16.64 -12.23
C ALA A 354 21.60 -15.87 -13.30
N ASP A 355 21.02 -14.81 -13.87
CA ASP A 355 21.62 -13.86 -14.81
C ASP A 355 22.07 -12.54 -14.15
N GLY A 356 21.82 -12.36 -12.85
CA GLY A 356 22.21 -11.16 -12.09
C GLY A 356 21.37 -9.91 -12.40
N GLY A 357 20.16 -10.08 -12.94
CA GLY A 357 19.25 -8.98 -13.28
C GLY A 357 18.35 -8.51 -12.14
N ASP A 358 17.66 -9.44 -11.46
CA ASP A 358 16.57 -9.15 -10.51
C ASP A 358 16.79 -9.77 -9.12
N TRP A 359 16.12 -9.23 -8.11
CA TRP A 359 16.09 -9.78 -6.74
C TRP A 359 14.97 -10.81 -6.57
N LEU A 360 15.32 -12.00 -6.07
CA LEU A 360 14.40 -13.05 -5.68
C LEU A 360 14.32 -13.14 -4.14
N GLN A 361 13.10 -13.06 -3.60
CA GLN A 361 12.84 -13.34 -2.19
C GLN A 361 12.92 -14.86 -1.97
N SER A 362 14.05 -15.35 -1.44
CA SER A 362 14.28 -16.81 -1.32
C SER A 362 13.64 -17.43 -0.08
N SER A 363 13.63 -16.70 1.04
CA SER A 363 12.92 -17.07 2.28
C SER A 363 12.99 -15.94 3.31
N SER A 364 12.03 -15.91 4.24
CA SER A 364 12.21 -15.25 5.54
C SER A 364 12.87 -16.22 6.53
N CYS A 365 13.68 -15.70 7.45
CA CYS A 365 14.33 -16.47 8.51
C CYS A 365 13.37 -16.80 9.68
N GLY A 366 12.10 -17.11 9.36
CA GLY A 366 10.97 -17.23 10.28
C GLY A 366 10.99 -18.45 11.21
N VAL A 367 12.15 -19.04 11.50
CA VAL A 367 12.33 -20.14 12.44
C VAL A 367 13.57 -19.94 13.32
N ALA A 368 13.39 -20.09 14.63
CA ALA A 368 14.44 -20.18 15.65
C ALA A 368 15.41 -18.97 15.81
N ASN A 369 14.88 -17.74 15.79
CA ASN A 369 15.53 -16.51 16.28
C ASN A 369 16.85 -16.07 15.60
N VAL A 370 17.17 -16.58 14.40
CA VAL A 370 18.42 -16.22 13.71
C VAL A 370 18.19 -15.01 12.79
N PRO A 371 18.91 -13.88 12.98
CA PRO A 371 18.87 -12.77 12.04
C PRO A 371 19.55 -13.17 10.73
N CYS A 372 19.14 -12.57 9.61
CA CYS A 372 19.88 -12.74 8.37
C CYS A 372 21.26 -12.06 8.51
N ALA A 373 22.35 -12.82 8.33
CA ALA A 373 23.72 -12.30 8.34
C ALA A 373 24.58 -12.99 7.26
N GLN A 374 25.49 -12.21 6.65
CA GLN A 374 26.34 -12.65 5.52
C GLN A 374 25.56 -13.30 4.34
N GLY A 375 24.27 -12.97 4.18
CA GLY A 375 23.41 -13.51 3.13
C GLY A 375 22.69 -14.81 3.46
N GLY A 376 22.90 -15.39 4.65
CA GLY A 376 22.18 -16.57 5.12
C GLY A 376 21.29 -16.28 6.34
N CYS A 377 20.28 -17.11 6.55
CA CYS A 377 19.70 -17.29 7.88
C CYS A 377 20.70 -18.09 8.73
N GLY A 378 21.68 -17.39 9.30
CA GLY A 378 22.80 -17.99 10.01
C GLY A 378 23.53 -16.98 10.88
N CYS A 379 24.19 -17.47 11.93
CA CYS A 379 25.03 -16.67 12.81
C CYS A 379 26.27 -17.46 13.25
N ALA A 380 27.31 -16.79 13.76
CA ALA A 380 28.51 -17.49 14.17
C ALA A 380 28.23 -18.40 15.38
N PRO A 381 28.84 -19.59 15.48
CA PRO A 381 28.72 -20.46 16.66
C PRO A 381 28.98 -19.70 17.97
N ASP A 382 28.12 -19.95 18.97
CA ASP A 382 28.14 -19.32 20.30
C ASP A 382 28.03 -17.77 20.31
N GLN A 383 27.71 -17.13 19.16
CA GLN A 383 27.50 -15.69 19.08
C GLN A 383 26.26 -15.27 19.87
N THR A 384 26.43 -14.26 20.75
CA THR A 384 25.31 -13.55 21.38
C THR A 384 24.70 -12.53 20.41
N LEU A 385 23.39 -12.60 20.25
CA LEU A 385 22.56 -11.78 19.37
C LEU A 385 21.48 -11.10 20.20
N CYS A 386 20.90 -10.02 19.68
CA CYS A 386 19.56 -9.64 20.09
C CYS A 386 18.56 -10.50 19.31
N ALA A 387 17.68 -11.21 20.03
CA ALA A 387 16.63 -12.00 19.40
C ALA A 387 15.63 -11.05 18.71
N PRO A 388 15.23 -11.32 17.46
CA PRO A 388 14.26 -10.48 16.78
C PRO A 388 12.95 -10.39 17.59
N PRO A 389 12.33 -9.20 17.67
CA PRO A 389 11.05 -9.03 18.36
C PRO A 389 9.96 -9.93 17.74
N PRO A 390 9.08 -10.56 18.54
CA PRO A 390 7.84 -11.15 18.02
C PRO A 390 7.06 -10.10 17.21
N VAL A 391 6.50 -10.52 16.08
CA VAL A 391 6.04 -9.61 15.02
C VAL A 391 5.12 -8.52 15.57
N GLY A 392 5.54 -7.27 15.39
CA GLY A 392 4.83 -6.07 15.85
C GLY A 392 5.25 -5.51 17.20
N THR A 393 6.28 -6.04 17.86
CA THR A 393 6.88 -5.42 19.06
C THR A 393 8.09 -4.54 18.71
N LEU A 394 8.28 -3.44 19.45
CA LEU A 394 9.07 -2.28 18.97
C LEU A 394 10.57 -2.31 19.26
N ASP A 395 11.05 -3.19 20.14
CA ASP A 395 12.48 -3.35 20.44
C ASP A 395 12.79 -4.80 20.89
N SER A 396 14.00 -5.27 20.58
CA SER A 396 14.48 -6.59 20.98
C SER A 396 14.89 -6.61 22.47
N HIS A 397 14.08 -7.25 23.32
CA HIS A 397 14.28 -7.30 24.79
C HIS A 397 14.98 -8.59 25.29
N LYS A 398 15.53 -9.39 24.39
CA LYS A 398 16.04 -10.74 24.68
C LYS A 398 17.38 -10.95 23.98
N ILE A 399 18.34 -11.54 24.67
CA ILE A 399 19.58 -12.07 24.09
C ILE A 399 19.33 -13.52 23.68
N ALA A 400 19.63 -13.84 22.42
CA ALA A 400 19.76 -15.21 21.94
C ALA A 400 21.24 -15.57 21.77
N THR A 401 21.59 -16.84 21.96
CA THR A 401 22.92 -17.37 21.69
C THR A 401 22.81 -18.43 20.61
N CYS A 402 23.67 -18.35 19.59
CA CYS A 402 23.69 -19.26 18.46
C CYS A 402 24.16 -20.66 18.85
N ASN A 403 23.53 -21.69 18.28
CA ASN A 403 23.97 -23.07 18.45
C ASN A 403 25.33 -23.30 17.74
N ALA A 404 26.01 -24.40 18.09
CA ALA A 404 27.33 -24.73 17.56
C ALA A 404 27.38 -24.93 16.03
N THR A 405 26.23 -25.06 15.36
CA THR A 405 26.09 -25.17 13.89
C THR A 405 25.69 -23.86 13.22
N GLY A 406 25.52 -22.76 13.97
CA GLY A 406 25.11 -21.45 13.45
C GLY A 406 23.70 -21.39 12.84
N SER A 407 22.89 -22.43 13.04
CA SER A 407 21.64 -22.70 12.31
C SER A 407 20.36 -22.43 13.10
N ALA A 408 20.47 -22.15 14.39
CA ALA A 408 19.38 -21.74 15.27
C ALA A 408 19.96 -20.94 16.44
N ALA A 409 19.22 -19.96 16.96
CA ALA A 409 19.59 -19.21 18.15
C ALA A 409 18.58 -19.43 19.27
N VAL A 410 19.09 -19.75 20.46
CA VAL A 410 18.28 -20.03 21.66
C VAL A 410 18.25 -18.78 22.53
N VAL A 411 17.06 -18.30 22.90
CA VAL A 411 16.95 -17.21 23.89
C VAL A 411 17.57 -17.68 25.20
N THR A 412 18.65 -17.01 25.60
CA THR A 412 19.49 -17.40 26.75
C THR A 412 19.35 -16.44 27.93
N LYS A 413 18.92 -15.20 27.67
CA LYS A 413 18.71 -14.18 28.71
C LYS A 413 17.66 -13.15 28.27
N ALA A 414 16.72 -12.84 29.14
CA ALA A 414 15.90 -11.62 29.01
C ALA A 414 16.68 -10.41 29.55
N CYS A 415 16.44 -9.24 28.98
CA CYS A 415 16.90 -7.97 29.55
C CYS A 415 16.00 -7.54 30.73
N ALA A 416 16.38 -6.46 31.40
CA ALA A 416 15.54 -5.87 32.45
C ALA A 416 14.25 -5.26 31.85
N GLU A 417 13.27 -4.95 32.70
CA GLU A 417 11.93 -4.47 32.32
C GLU A 417 11.93 -3.24 31.38
N ASP A 418 12.91 -2.34 31.56
CA ASP A 418 13.16 -1.15 30.74
C ASP A 418 14.27 -1.34 29.67
N GLY A 419 14.92 -2.50 29.65
CA GLY A 419 16.23 -2.68 29.04
C GLY A 419 16.22 -3.22 27.60
N VAL A 420 16.69 -2.41 26.66
CA VAL A 420 16.85 -2.78 25.24
C VAL A 420 18.11 -3.64 25.05
N CYS A 421 18.03 -4.69 24.23
CA CYS A 421 19.23 -5.36 23.71
C CYS A 421 19.79 -4.56 22.52
N ASP A 422 21.07 -4.22 22.58
CA ASP A 422 21.84 -3.72 21.44
C ASP A 422 23.14 -4.55 21.30
N GLY A 423 23.52 -4.92 20.08
CA GLY A 423 24.74 -5.71 19.80
C GLY A 423 24.87 -7.06 20.52
N GLY A 424 23.77 -7.64 21.04
CA GLY A 424 23.79 -8.85 21.88
C GLY A 424 23.99 -8.58 23.38
N VAL A 425 23.92 -7.32 23.81
CA VAL A 425 24.09 -6.87 25.20
C VAL A 425 22.83 -6.13 25.68
N CYS A 426 22.33 -6.46 26.86
CA CYS A 426 21.24 -5.72 27.50
C CYS A 426 21.75 -4.39 28.07
N LEU A 427 21.27 -3.29 27.52
CA LEU A 427 21.50 -1.93 28.01
C LEU A 427 20.25 -1.44 28.76
N PRO A 428 20.38 -0.66 29.87
CA PRO A 428 19.25 -0.04 30.55
C PRO A 428 18.36 0.85 29.66
N CYS A 429 18.90 1.37 28.56
CA CYS A 429 18.20 2.05 27.47
C CYS A 429 19.19 2.33 26.33
N LYS A 430 18.71 2.76 25.16
CA LYS A 430 19.55 3.19 24.03
C LYS A 430 19.91 4.68 24.14
N ALA A 431 21.20 5.01 24.21
CA ALA A 431 21.70 6.37 24.40
C ALA A 431 21.05 7.40 23.44
N GLY A 432 20.55 8.51 23.99
CA GLY A 432 19.85 9.57 23.26
C GLY A 432 18.41 9.25 22.83
N ALA A 433 17.87 8.06 23.14
CA ALA A 433 16.44 7.79 23.01
C ALA A 433 15.65 8.64 24.03
N VAL A 434 14.41 9.02 23.71
CA VAL A 434 13.54 9.80 24.59
C VAL A 434 12.23 9.06 24.88
N ARG A 435 11.70 9.20 26.10
CA ARG A 435 10.38 8.67 26.49
C ARG A 435 9.68 9.55 27.52
N CYS A 436 8.40 9.26 27.78
CA CYS A 436 7.64 9.87 28.86
C CYS A 436 7.49 8.89 30.03
N LEU A 437 7.50 9.41 31.26
CA LEU A 437 7.10 8.67 32.46
C LEU A 437 6.14 9.56 33.26
N GLY A 438 4.84 9.36 33.04
CA GLY A 438 3.83 10.36 33.36
C GLY A 438 4.17 11.70 32.69
N GLN A 439 4.02 12.81 33.44
CA GLN A 439 4.27 14.16 32.95
C GLN A 439 5.75 14.58 32.86
N LYS A 440 6.70 13.64 32.92
CA LYS A 440 8.13 13.93 32.76
C LYS A 440 8.63 13.44 31.42
N ALA A 441 9.36 14.30 30.72
CA ALA A 441 10.17 13.94 29.57
C ALA A 441 11.51 13.37 30.07
N LEU A 442 11.96 12.27 29.47
CA LEU A 442 13.21 11.60 29.83
C LEU A 442 14.04 11.31 28.58
N GLU A 443 15.36 11.38 28.75
CA GLU A 443 16.35 10.94 27.79
C GLU A 443 17.11 9.75 28.38
N CYS A 444 17.55 8.81 27.55
CA CYS A 444 18.56 7.85 27.92
C CYS A 444 19.93 8.51 27.88
N LYS A 445 20.68 8.44 28.99
CA LYS A 445 22.03 9.03 29.07
C LYS A 445 22.95 8.54 27.94
N ALA A 446 23.93 9.37 27.58
CA ALA A 446 24.91 9.09 26.52
C ALA A 446 25.79 7.85 26.77
N ASP A 447 25.87 7.34 28.00
CA ASP A 447 26.56 6.13 28.41
C ASP A 447 25.64 4.89 28.51
N SER A 448 24.36 5.04 28.12
CA SER A 448 23.30 4.03 28.29
C SER A 448 23.07 3.56 29.74
N SER A 449 23.55 4.28 30.78
CA SER A 449 23.42 3.84 32.19
C SER A 449 21.97 3.85 32.72
N GLY A 450 21.01 4.35 31.95
CA GLY A 450 19.62 4.52 32.34
C GLY A 450 19.07 5.91 31.99
N TRP A 451 17.80 6.10 32.31
CA TRP A 451 17.06 7.31 32.02
C TRP A 451 17.42 8.48 32.95
N GLN A 452 17.40 9.70 32.40
CA GLN A 452 17.47 10.98 33.11
C GLN A 452 16.28 11.85 32.73
N VAL A 453 15.77 12.68 33.66
CA VAL A 453 14.68 13.61 33.36
C VAL A 453 15.22 14.81 32.60
N LEU A 454 14.64 15.10 31.42
CA LEU A 454 14.88 16.31 30.65
C LEU A 454 14.10 17.50 31.22
N GLU A 455 12.78 17.31 31.39
CA GLU A 455 11.83 18.37 31.71
C GLU A 455 10.62 17.78 32.45
N ASP A 456 10.04 18.54 33.38
CA ASP A 456 8.75 18.21 34.03
C ASP A 456 7.66 19.07 33.39
N CYS A 457 6.87 18.47 32.50
CA CYS A 457 5.89 19.17 31.69
C CYS A 457 4.76 19.77 32.52
N ALA A 458 4.44 19.17 33.67
CA ALA A 458 3.43 19.70 34.58
C ALA A 458 3.84 21.06 35.17
N ALA A 459 5.15 21.30 35.37
CA ALA A 459 5.67 22.59 35.83
C ALA A 459 5.51 23.71 34.80
N THR A 460 5.41 23.38 33.51
CA THR A 460 5.17 24.34 32.41
C THR A 460 3.71 24.38 31.93
N GLY A 461 2.80 23.61 32.56
CA GLY A 461 1.41 23.47 32.13
C GLY A 461 1.21 22.66 30.83
N LYS A 462 2.26 21.95 30.40
CA LYS A 462 2.31 21.12 29.19
C LYS A 462 2.07 19.63 29.53
N PHE A 463 2.07 18.78 28.50
CA PHE A 463 2.00 17.33 28.64
C PHE A 463 3.23 16.66 28.05
N CYS A 464 3.65 15.52 28.60
CA CYS A 464 4.69 14.73 27.95
C CYS A 464 4.08 13.91 26.81
N ALA A 465 4.55 14.11 25.58
CA ALA A 465 4.18 13.30 24.43
C ALA A 465 5.35 13.12 23.47
N GLY A 466 5.59 11.88 23.03
CA GLY A 466 6.73 11.54 22.17
C GLY A 466 8.10 11.88 22.79
N GLY A 467 8.22 11.79 24.12
CA GLY A 467 9.48 12.03 24.85
C GLY A 467 9.83 13.50 25.12
N GLY A 468 8.93 14.45 24.85
CA GLY A 468 9.15 15.88 25.13
C GLY A 468 7.89 16.59 25.61
N CYS A 469 8.05 17.81 26.16
CA CYS A 469 6.92 18.58 26.69
C CYS A 469 6.21 19.39 25.59
N ARG A 470 5.02 18.92 25.23
CA ARG A 470 4.15 19.39 24.15
C ARG A 470 2.92 20.13 24.67
N ASP A 471 2.38 21.00 23.83
CA ASP A 471 1.00 21.48 23.99
C ASP A 471 0.12 20.65 23.06
N LEU A 472 -0.79 19.83 23.62
CA LEU A 472 -1.64 18.93 22.83
C LEU A 472 -2.88 19.65 22.25
N CYS A 473 -3.01 20.97 22.49
CA CYS A 473 -3.89 21.87 21.75
C CYS A 473 -3.24 22.53 20.54
N ASP A 474 -1.93 22.36 20.33
CA ASP A 474 -1.24 22.85 19.14
C ASP A 474 -1.60 21.95 17.94
N PRO A 475 -2.24 22.48 16.88
CA PRO A 475 -2.66 21.68 15.72
C PRO A 475 -1.49 21.14 14.88
N GLU A 476 -0.27 21.66 15.05
CA GLU A 476 0.95 21.15 14.40
C GLU A 476 1.65 20.04 15.22
N GLN A 477 1.13 19.80 16.44
CA GLN A 477 1.38 18.75 17.44
C GLN A 477 0.91 17.31 17.11
N PRO A 478 1.72 16.30 16.75
CA PRO A 478 1.24 14.91 16.80
C PRO A 478 1.00 14.45 18.25
N ASN A 479 -0.23 13.99 18.54
CA ASN A 479 -0.69 13.63 19.89
C ASN A 479 -0.57 12.12 20.15
N ALA A 480 0.20 11.73 21.17
CA ALA A 480 0.49 10.33 21.49
C ALA A 480 -0.66 9.56 22.22
N SER A 481 -1.87 10.12 22.26
CA SER A 481 -3.07 9.57 22.92
C SER A 481 -4.31 10.13 22.23
N ASN A 482 -5.49 9.59 22.51
CA ASN A 482 -6.82 10.05 22.07
C ASN A 482 -7.23 11.44 22.62
N TRP A 483 -6.25 12.29 22.97
CA TRP A 483 -6.45 13.61 23.57
C TRP A 483 -6.27 14.71 22.53
N GLY A 484 -7.05 15.77 22.64
CA GLY A 484 -6.94 16.96 21.81
C GLY A 484 -7.90 18.05 22.27
N CYS A 485 -8.05 19.10 21.45
CA CYS A 485 -8.77 20.31 21.84
C CYS A 485 -9.85 20.76 20.84
N GLU A 486 -10.08 19.99 19.77
CA GLU A 486 -11.25 20.12 18.89
C GLU A 486 -11.71 18.73 18.40
N PHE A 487 -13.01 18.46 18.45
CA PHE A 487 -13.66 17.21 18.04
C PHE A 487 -14.98 17.49 17.31
N TRP A 488 -15.44 16.52 16.51
CA TRP A 488 -16.73 16.56 15.82
C TRP A 488 -17.56 15.31 16.11
N ALA A 489 -18.78 15.53 16.58
CA ALA A 489 -19.81 14.55 16.92
C ALA A 489 -21.03 14.69 15.98
N THR A 490 -21.87 13.66 15.90
CA THR A 490 -23.15 13.70 15.14
C THR A 490 -24.10 12.62 15.65
N SER A 491 -25.40 12.93 15.76
CA SER A 491 -26.39 11.93 16.20
C SER A 491 -26.70 10.98 15.05
N LEU A 492 -26.13 9.77 15.13
CA LEU A 492 -26.30 8.70 14.14
C LEU A 492 -27.67 8.02 14.34
N PRO A 493 -28.35 7.57 13.27
CA PRO A 493 -29.68 6.97 13.42
C PRO A 493 -29.57 5.67 14.22
N ASN A 494 -30.47 5.49 15.18
CA ASN A 494 -30.50 4.33 16.08
C ASN A 494 -31.91 3.71 16.08
N ALA A 495 -32.02 2.38 16.20
CA ALA A 495 -33.31 1.66 16.33
C ALA A 495 -34.01 1.92 17.68
N ALA A 496 -33.32 2.55 18.63
CA ALA A 496 -33.81 3.03 19.91
C ALA A 496 -35.16 3.79 19.85
N VAL A 497 -35.47 4.41 18.72
CA VAL A 497 -36.70 5.18 18.49
C VAL A 497 -37.65 4.43 17.56
N ALA A 498 -38.82 4.06 18.10
CA ALA A 498 -39.93 3.51 17.31
C ALA A 498 -40.63 4.56 16.44
N ASP A 499 -40.48 5.85 16.77
CA ASP A 499 -40.86 6.98 15.91
C ASP A 499 -39.57 7.73 15.52
N PRO A 500 -39.06 7.58 14.27
CA PRO A 500 -37.82 8.24 13.86
C PRO A 500 -37.95 9.77 13.79
N THR A 501 -39.15 10.33 13.93
CA THR A 501 -39.36 11.78 13.98
C THR A 501 -39.05 12.41 15.34
N VAL A 502 -38.92 11.60 16.40
CA VAL A 502 -38.46 12.03 17.73
C VAL A 502 -36.93 12.04 17.76
N ASP A 503 -36.33 13.19 18.07
CA ASP A 503 -34.88 13.32 18.20
C ASP A 503 -34.41 12.68 19.51
N VAL A 504 -33.61 11.63 19.44
CA VAL A 504 -32.99 11.01 20.62
C VAL A 504 -31.62 11.61 20.88
N PRO A 505 -31.37 12.20 22.07
CA PRO A 505 -30.08 12.79 22.36
C PRO A 505 -28.93 11.77 22.38
N ILE A 506 -27.73 12.19 21.99
CA ILE A 506 -26.46 11.51 22.25
C ILE A 506 -25.80 12.07 23.51
N ALA A 507 -25.00 11.26 24.22
CA ALA A 507 -24.17 11.71 25.32
C ALA A 507 -22.73 11.97 24.82
N LEU A 508 -22.22 13.17 25.07
CA LEU A 508 -20.78 13.46 24.95
C LEU A 508 -20.17 13.32 26.33
N ILE A 509 -19.40 12.26 26.54
CA ILE A 509 -18.67 11.98 27.78
C ILE A 509 -17.30 12.64 27.65
N ILE A 510 -17.13 13.79 28.29
CA ILE A 510 -15.96 14.65 28.15
C ILE A 510 -15.08 14.48 29.37
N THR A 511 -13.85 13.98 29.18
CA THR A 511 -12.91 13.64 30.26
C THR A 511 -11.67 14.52 30.19
N ASN A 512 -11.26 15.11 31.31
CA ASN A 512 -10.08 15.97 31.42
C ASN A 512 -8.89 15.21 32.04
N PRO A 513 -7.89 14.77 31.25
CA PRO A 513 -6.69 14.09 31.75
C PRO A 513 -5.74 14.99 32.55
N SER A 514 -5.91 16.31 32.54
CA SER A 514 -5.00 17.21 33.25
C SER A 514 -5.04 16.99 34.75
N ALA A 515 -3.87 16.83 35.37
CA ALA A 515 -3.74 16.70 36.81
C ALA A 515 -3.99 18.01 37.60
N ALA A 516 -4.05 19.16 36.92
CA ALA A 516 -4.14 20.48 37.58
C ALA A 516 -4.96 21.54 36.82
N LYS A 517 -5.05 21.48 35.48
CA LYS A 517 -5.79 22.49 34.69
C LYS A 517 -7.26 22.11 34.59
N LEU A 518 -8.15 23.03 34.97
CA LEU A 518 -9.56 22.95 34.61
C LEU A 518 -9.68 23.25 33.10
N ALA A 519 -10.35 22.35 32.36
CA ALA A 519 -10.59 22.51 30.94
C ALA A 519 -11.90 23.27 30.72
N LYS A 520 -11.85 24.40 30.03
CA LYS A 520 -13.05 25.08 29.55
C LYS A 520 -13.43 24.48 28.22
N VAL A 521 -14.63 23.94 28.13
CA VAL A 521 -15.13 23.24 26.95
C VAL A 521 -16.31 24.03 26.37
N LYS A 522 -16.34 24.17 25.06
CA LYS A 522 -17.37 24.90 24.31
C LYS A 522 -17.98 23.94 23.30
N VAL A 523 -19.24 23.59 23.53
CA VAL A 523 -20.05 22.73 22.67
C VAL A 523 -20.88 23.63 21.75
N ASP A 524 -20.64 23.54 20.45
CA ASP A 524 -21.32 24.32 19.41
C ASP A 524 -22.25 23.44 18.57
N TRP A 525 -23.41 23.96 18.22
CA TRP A 525 -24.41 23.30 17.36
C TRP A 525 -25.08 24.31 16.42
N THR A 526 -25.66 23.82 15.33
CA THR A 526 -26.51 24.62 14.43
C THR A 526 -27.96 24.57 14.92
N ASP A 527 -28.63 25.71 15.11
CA ASP A 527 -30.06 25.74 15.44
C ASP A 527 -30.96 25.60 14.20
N ALA A 528 -32.27 25.47 14.42
CA ALA A 528 -33.28 25.34 13.36
C ALA A 528 -33.42 26.60 12.45
N THR A 529 -32.70 27.69 12.73
CA THR A 529 -32.60 28.88 11.87
C THR A 529 -31.31 28.91 11.04
N GLY A 530 -30.43 27.91 11.20
CA GLY A 530 -29.09 27.88 10.60
C GLY A 530 -28.04 28.68 11.39
N ALA A 531 -28.36 29.16 12.59
CA ALA A 531 -27.45 29.95 13.40
C ALA A 531 -26.64 29.05 14.36
N VAL A 532 -25.31 29.17 14.32
CA VAL A 532 -24.43 28.49 15.28
C VAL A 532 -24.65 29.07 16.68
N LYS A 533 -24.82 28.19 17.66
CA LYS A 533 -24.91 28.50 19.09
C LYS A 533 -23.79 27.81 19.86
N SER A 534 -23.65 28.16 21.13
CA SER A 534 -22.57 27.69 22.01
C SER A 534 -23.05 27.50 23.45
N LYS A 535 -22.57 26.44 24.11
CA LYS A 535 -22.71 26.22 25.56
C LYS A 535 -21.32 25.96 26.14
N GLN A 536 -20.87 26.82 27.07
CA GLN A 536 -19.63 26.59 27.81
C GLN A 536 -19.90 25.64 28.98
N ILE A 537 -18.96 24.74 29.22
CA ILE A 537 -18.96 23.69 30.24
C ILE A 537 -17.55 23.61 30.82
N ASP A 538 -17.42 23.73 32.13
CA ASP A 538 -16.12 23.71 32.82
C ASP A 538 -15.86 22.31 33.41
N VAL A 539 -14.85 21.61 32.89
CA VAL A 539 -14.50 20.22 33.30
C VAL A 539 -13.28 20.25 34.21
N ALA A 540 -13.48 19.89 35.48
CA ALA A 540 -12.45 19.90 36.51
C ALA A 540 -11.24 19.00 36.16
N ALA A 541 -10.07 19.32 36.72
CA ALA A 541 -8.86 18.51 36.59
C ALA A 541 -9.09 17.06 37.09
N LYS A 542 -8.65 16.06 36.31
CA LYS A 542 -8.99 14.62 36.47
C LYS A 542 -10.49 14.30 36.51
N GLY A 543 -11.36 15.23 36.10
CA GLY A 543 -12.80 15.10 36.12
C GLY A 543 -13.39 14.64 34.78
N GLN A 544 -14.68 14.34 34.82
CA GLN A 544 -15.51 14.14 33.63
C GLN A 544 -16.77 15.00 33.69
N THR A 545 -17.45 15.16 32.56
CA THR A 545 -18.83 15.66 32.47
C THR A 545 -19.53 15.01 31.30
N VAL A 546 -20.78 14.59 31.51
CA VAL A 546 -21.65 14.06 30.46
C VAL A 546 -22.56 15.18 29.96
N VAL A 547 -22.54 15.41 28.64
CA VAL A 547 -23.37 16.42 27.97
C VAL A 547 -24.39 15.71 27.09
N GLN A 548 -25.67 15.72 27.47
CA GLN A 548 -26.73 15.16 26.64
C GLN A 548 -27.10 16.17 25.54
N VAL A 549 -27.09 15.76 24.29
CA VAL A 549 -27.07 16.63 23.10
C VAL A 549 -28.16 16.16 22.11
N PRO A 550 -29.21 16.97 21.84
CA PRO A 550 -29.40 18.34 22.28
C PRO A 550 -29.72 18.45 23.78
N VAL A 551 -29.24 19.51 24.45
CA VAL A 551 -29.69 19.81 25.83
C VAL A 551 -31.09 20.43 25.78
N ALA A 552 -31.89 20.28 26.84
CA ALA A 552 -33.25 20.84 26.92
C ALA A 552 -33.34 22.36 26.65
N ASP A 553 -32.27 23.11 26.92
CA ASP A 553 -32.18 24.57 26.72
C ASP A 553 -32.02 24.97 25.23
N TRP A 554 -31.73 24.05 24.32
CA TRP A 554 -31.39 24.36 22.91
C TRP A 554 -32.60 24.68 22.03
N GLY A 555 -33.82 24.46 22.53
CA GLY A 555 -35.06 24.58 21.75
C GLY A 555 -35.28 23.37 20.82
N ALA A 556 -36.19 23.53 19.85
CA ALA A 556 -36.57 22.47 18.91
C ALA A 556 -35.53 22.26 17.78
N VAL A 557 -34.30 21.91 18.17
CA VAL A 557 -33.28 21.38 17.26
C VAL A 557 -33.60 19.90 17.00
N LYS A 558 -33.28 19.40 15.81
CA LYS A 558 -33.20 17.95 15.54
C LYS A 558 -31.78 17.62 15.10
N LEU A 559 -31.10 16.73 15.83
CA LEU A 559 -29.75 16.29 15.50
C LEU A 559 -29.70 14.89 14.88
N GLN A 560 -30.65 14.02 15.20
CA GLN A 560 -30.73 12.69 14.63
C GLN A 560 -30.86 12.75 13.11
N LEU A 561 -29.99 11.99 12.45
CA LEU A 561 -30.01 11.83 11.00
C LEU A 561 -31.20 10.93 10.58
N GLN A 562 -31.80 11.23 9.42
CA GLN A 562 -32.97 10.54 8.87
C GLN A 562 -32.82 10.46 7.35
N GLY A 563 -32.67 9.26 6.79
CA GLY A 563 -32.47 9.11 5.35
C GLY A 563 -31.07 9.54 4.91
N SER A 564 -30.64 9.08 3.73
CA SER A 564 -29.43 9.62 3.09
C SER A 564 -29.59 11.13 2.85
N GLN A 565 -28.71 11.97 3.40
CA GLN A 565 -28.86 13.43 3.37
C GLN A 565 -27.54 14.21 3.45
N VAL A 566 -27.59 15.47 3.01
CA VAL A 566 -26.63 16.51 3.41
C VAL A 566 -27.33 17.46 4.37
N GLY A 567 -26.81 17.59 5.58
CA GLY A 567 -27.40 18.34 6.69
C GLY A 567 -26.39 19.17 7.49
N ALA A 568 -26.82 19.74 8.61
CA ALA A 568 -26.03 20.60 9.51
C ALA A 568 -26.04 20.12 10.98
N GLN A 569 -26.41 18.86 11.21
CA GLN A 569 -26.58 18.22 12.52
C GLN A 569 -25.27 17.85 13.25
N ALA A 570 -24.12 18.33 12.78
CA ALA A 570 -22.86 18.12 13.49
C ALA A 570 -22.78 18.97 14.76
N VAL A 571 -22.09 18.45 15.77
CA VAL A 571 -21.78 19.15 17.01
C VAL A 571 -20.28 19.24 17.18
N ARG A 572 -19.76 20.45 17.35
CA ARG A 572 -18.34 20.73 17.50
C ARG A 572 -18.01 20.89 18.99
N VAL A 573 -17.03 20.15 19.48
CA VAL A 573 -16.51 20.32 20.84
C VAL A 573 -15.14 20.97 20.73
N THR A 574 -14.95 22.12 21.36
CA THR A 574 -13.64 22.82 21.44
C THR A 574 -13.24 23.01 22.89
N SER A 575 -11.95 23.05 23.21
CA SER A 575 -11.48 23.32 24.58
C SER A 575 -10.19 24.13 24.64
N ASP A 576 -9.96 24.81 25.77
CA ASP A 576 -8.68 25.48 26.07
C ASP A 576 -7.63 24.54 26.68
N ALA A 577 -7.95 23.26 26.89
CA ALA A 577 -7.04 22.23 27.39
C ALA A 577 -7.29 20.87 26.71
N PRO A 578 -6.30 19.97 26.67
CA PRO A 578 -6.48 18.63 26.13
C PRO A 578 -7.53 17.84 26.92
N ILE A 579 -8.51 17.30 26.21
CA ILE A 579 -9.60 16.45 26.71
C ILE A 579 -9.66 15.17 25.87
N ALA A 580 -10.32 14.14 26.39
CA ALA A 580 -10.84 13.02 25.60
C ALA A 580 -12.37 13.16 25.50
N VAL A 581 -12.96 12.79 24.37
CA VAL A 581 -14.41 12.77 24.18
C VAL A 581 -14.86 11.42 23.64
N MET A 582 -15.83 10.80 24.31
CA MET A 582 -16.56 9.65 23.80
C MET A 582 -18.00 10.09 23.47
N GLN A 583 -18.47 9.74 22.28
CA GLN A 583 -19.89 9.80 21.94
C GLN A 583 -20.55 8.49 22.38
N HIS A 584 -21.72 8.56 22.99
CA HIS A 584 -22.55 7.41 23.36
C HIS A 584 -23.98 7.65 22.89
N ASN A 585 -24.54 6.69 22.16
CA ASN A 585 -25.79 6.82 21.43
C ASN A 585 -26.71 5.65 21.83
N PRO A 586 -27.84 5.87 22.56
CA PRO A 586 -28.39 7.14 23.00
C PRO A 586 -27.88 7.58 24.38
N ALA A 587 -28.09 8.85 24.72
CA ALA A 587 -27.63 9.51 25.95
C ALA A 587 -28.12 8.91 27.29
N SER A 588 -29.04 7.94 27.23
CA SER A 588 -29.36 7.05 28.35
C SER A 588 -30.00 5.76 27.83
N ILE A 589 -29.43 4.63 28.22
CA ILE A 589 -29.99 3.29 28.00
C ILE A 589 -31.31 3.04 28.75
N SER A 590 -31.71 3.92 29.68
CA SER A 590 -33.04 3.84 30.30
C SER A 590 -34.17 4.20 29.33
N SER A 591 -33.83 4.77 28.17
CA SER A 591 -34.78 5.26 27.17
C SER A 591 -35.08 4.21 26.09
N ALA A 592 -34.15 3.27 25.86
CA ALA A 592 -34.21 2.36 24.71
C ALA A 592 -33.34 1.10 24.88
N PRO A 593 -33.80 -0.07 24.37
CA PRO A 593 -33.01 -1.30 24.27
C PRO A 593 -32.21 -1.33 22.95
N SER A 594 -31.38 -0.31 22.72
CA SER A 594 -30.44 -0.22 21.59
C SER A 594 -29.41 0.88 21.89
N ALA A 595 -28.11 0.57 21.94
CA ALA A 595 -27.03 1.50 22.25
C ALA A 595 -25.63 1.06 21.75
N ASP A 596 -24.79 2.02 21.35
CA ASP A 596 -23.34 1.82 21.17
C ASP A 596 -22.55 3.13 21.41
N ALA A 597 -21.21 3.11 21.30
CA ALA A 597 -20.36 4.27 21.53
C ALA A 597 -19.19 4.40 20.52
N SER A 598 -18.81 5.64 20.23
CA SER A 598 -17.62 5.97 19.44
C SER A 598 -16.62 6.77 20.29
N ILE A 599 -15.33 6.43 20.24
CA ILE A 599 -14.31 7.40 20.68
C ILE A 599 -14.18 8.48 19.60
N LEU A 600 -14.17 9.75 19.99
CA LEU A 600 -13.98 10.83 19.01
C LEU A 600 -12.50 11.13 18.84
N LEU A 601 -12.03 11.11 17.60
CA LEU A 601 -10.70 11.52 17.20
C LEU A 601 -10.66 13.06 17.14
N PRO A 602 -9.62 13.71 17.69
CA PRO A 602 -9.47 15.15 17.58
C PRO A 602 -9.06 15.57 16.16
N VAL A 603 -9.34 16.82 15.80
CA VAL A 603 -9.17 17.33 14.43
C VAL A 603 -7.73 17.21 13.89
N ASN A 604 -6.71 17.32 14.74
CA ASN A 604 -5.30 17.12 14.34
C ASN A 604 -4.95 15.66 14.00
N ALA A 605 -5.84 14.70 14.27
CA ALA A 605 -5.70 13.29 13.90
C ALA A 605 -6.65 12.83 12.78
N LEU A 606 -7.54 13.72 12.31
CA LEU A 606 -8.42 13.42 11.18
C LEU A 606 -7.63 13.44 9.87
N GLY A 607 -7.85 12.43 9.04
CA GLY A 607 -7.19 12.28 7.75
C GLY A 607 -8.04 12.72 6.56
N LYS A 608 -7.47 12.51 5.37
CA LYS A 608 -8.11 12.76 4.07
C LYS A 608 -8.58 11.49 3.35
N ALA A 609 -8.36 10.30 3.92
CA ALA A 609 -8.65 9.02 3.26
C ALA A 609 -9.00 7.92 4.28
N TYR A 610 -10.16 7.30 4.08
CA TYR A 610 -10.76 6.27 4.93
C TYR A 610 -11.30 5.13 4.06
N VAL A 611 -11.48 3.97 4.68
CA VAL A 611 -12.24 2.85 4.12
C VAL A 611 -13.29 2.47 5.16
N ALA A 612 -14.54 2.34 4.75
CA ALA A 612 -15.64 2.03 5.64
C ALA A 612 -15.60 0.55 6.11
N VAL A 613 -16.15 0.31 7.30
CA VAL A 613 -16.33 -1.03 7.90
C VAL A 613 -17.58 -1.00 8.77
N GLY A 614 -18.38 -2.07 8.75
CA GLY A 614 -19.59 -2.19 9.54
C GLY A 614 -20.14 -3.62 9.51
N ARG A 615 -21.47 -3.76 9.60
CA ARG A 615 -22.21 -5.03 9.47
C ARG A 615 -23.38 -4.90 8.49
N PRO A 616 -23.76 -5.99 7.79
CA PRO A 616 -24.92 -6.03 6.90
C PRO A 616 -26.17 -5.46 7.53
N GLN A 617 -26.95 -4.70 6.75
CA GLN A 617 -28.35 -4.44 7.02
C GLN A 617 -29.06 -5.79 7.20
N THR A 618 -29.49 -6.10 8.42
CA THR A 618 -30.19 -7.37 8.71
C THR A 618 -31.69 -7.21 8.81
N ILE A 619 -32.21 -6.02 9.10
CA ILE A 619 -33.65 -5.72 9.18
C ILE A 619 -34.00 -4.73 8.05
N LEU A 620 -35.18 -4.85 7.45
CA LEU A 620 -35.55 -4.10 6.24
C LEU A 620 -35.58 -2.58 6.44
N ASP A 621 -35.96 -2.11 7.63
CA ASP A 621 -36.12 -0.69 7.98
C ASP A 621 -34.98 -0.16 8.87
N GLU A 622 -33.92 -0.96 9.08
CA GLU A 622 -32.74 -0.63 9.90
C GLU A 622 -31.46 -0.67 9.04
N PRO A 623 -31.10 0.42 8.35
CA PRO A 623 -30.02 0.43 7.37
C PRO A 623 -28.62 0.43 7.99
N ALA A 624 -27.66 -0.14 7.27
CA ALA A 624 -26.24 0.13 7.47
C ALA A 624 -25.93 1.57 7.00
N PHE A 625 -25.01 2.26 7.66
CA PHE A 625 -24.73 3.67 7.35
C PHE A 625 -23.25 4.02 7.20
N LEU A 626 -23.02 5.11 6.48
CA LEU A 626 -21.73 5.77 6.31
C LEU A 626 -21.94 7.28 6.43
N THR A 627 -21.24 7.91 7.39
CA THR A 627 -21.44 9.32 7.74
C THR A 627 -20.12 10.06 7.69
N VAL A 628 -20.09 11.21 7.02
CA VAL A 628 -18.91 12.06 6.87
C VAL A 628 -19.20 13.47 7.38
N VAL A 629 -18.36 14.00 8.25
CA VAL A 629 -18.47 15.36 8.79
C VAL A 629 -17.28 16.19 8.31
N ALA A 630 -17.53 17.35 7.71
CA ALA A 630 -16.47 18.28 7.32
C ALA A 630 -15.92 19.01 8.55
N ALA A 631 -14.73 18.63 9.00
CA ALA A 631 -14.10 19.23 10.18
C ALA A 631 -13.43 20.59 9.91
N THR A 632 -13.05 20.84 8.65
CA THR A 632 -12.16 21.95 8.25
C THR A 632 -12.91 23.10 7.60
N ALA A 633 -12.45 24.34 7.81
CA ALA A 633 -13.12 25.57 7.34
C ALA A 633 -13.32 25.64 5.80
N GLY A 634 -14.44 26.26 5.41
CA GLY A 634 -14.90 26.39 4.02
C GLY A 634 -15.55 25.12 3.47
N ALA A 635 -15.72 25.05 2.15
CA ALA A 635 -16.16 23.83 1.48
C ALA A 635 -15.06 22.76 1.49
N THR A 636 -15.47 21.50 1.66
CA THR A 636 -14.66 20.27 1.58
C THR A 636 -15.26 19.38 0.51
N LYS A 637 -14.46 18.94 -0.45
CA LYS A 637 -14.86 17.99 -1.49
C LYS A 637 -14.66 16.57 -0.95
N VAL A 638 -15.74 15.79 -0.88
CA VAL A 638 -15.70 14.36 -0.48
C VAL A 638 -15.95 13.50 -1.72
N THR A 639 -14.95 12.74 -2.11
CA THR A 639 -15.05 11.69 -3.14
C THR A 639 -15.40 10.36 -2.49
N LEU A 640 -16.44 9.69 -3.01
CA LEU A 640 -16.93 8.41 -2.51
C LEU A 640 -16.88 7.37 -3.63
N GLN A 641 -16.38 6.17 -3.32
CA GLN A 641 -16.57 4.98 -4.16
C GLN A 641 -17.15 3.87 -3.28
N LEU A 642 -18.46 3.65 -3.39
CA LEU A 642 -19.17 2.73 -2.51
C LEU A 642 -19.06 1.29 -3.00
N THR A 643 -19.00 0.33 -2.06
CA THR A 643 -19.13 -1.11 -2.34
C THR A 643 -20.58 -1.52 -2.56
N ASP A 644 -21.52 -0.80 -1.96
CA ASP A 644 -22.96 -1.07 -2.03
C ASP A 644 -23.78 0.17 -2.44
N LYS A 645 -25.08 -0.03 -2.71
CA LYS A 645 -26.00 1.05 -3.11
C LYS A 645 -26.45 1.89 -1.91
N ALA A 646 -26.21 3.20 -1.96
CA ALA A 646 -26.88 4.16 -1.08
C ALA A 646 -28.23 4.61 -1.65
N VAL A 647 -29.22 4.83 -0.78
CA VAL A 647 -30.53 5.38 -1.17
C VAL A 647 -30.48 6.88 -1.50
N ALA A 648 -31.56 7.41 -2.07
CA ALA A 648 -31.72 8.85 -2.27
C ALA A 648 -32.40 9.49 -1.05
N GLY A 649 -32.15 10.77 -0.82
CA GLY A 649 -32.84 11.57 0.19
C GLY A 649 -32.48 13.06 0.12
N SER A 650 -32.43 13.74 1.26
CA SER A 650 -32.38 15.21 1.32
C SER A 650 -31.02 15.76 0.89
N GLY A 651 -30.90 16.17 -0.38
CA GLY A 651 -29.63 16.64 -0.96
C GLY A 651 -28.68 15.52 -1.41
N VAL A 652 -29.12 14.25 -1.37
CA VAL A 652 -28.33 13.09 -1.83
C VAL A 652 -29.11 12.33 -2.90
N ALA A 653 -28.54 12.20 -4.10
CA ALA A 653 -29.07 11.31 -5.14
C ALA A 653 -28.65 9.86 -4.86
N ALA A 654 -29.46 8.88 -5.28
CA ALA A 654 -29.13 7.47 -5.08
C ALA A 654 -27.80 7.09 -5.75
N ILE A 655 -26.89 6.51 -4.98
CA ILE A 655 -25.52 6.22 -5.39
C ILE A 655 -25.42 4.76 -5.80
N LYS A 656 -24.80 4.48 -6.96
CA LYS A 656 -24.52 3.12 -7.42
C LYS A 656 -23.17 2.63 -6.89
N PRO A 657 -23.03 1.35 -6.55
CA PRO A 657 -21.73 0.78 -6.17
C PRO A 657 -20.72 0.87 -7.32
N GLY A 658 -19.43 0.89 -6.97
CA GLY A 658 -18.28 0.91 -7.88
C GLY A 658 -18.03 2.26 -8.57
N VAL A 659 -19.02 3.14 -8.70
CA VAL A 659 -18.92 4.43 -9.38
C VAL A 659 -18.40 5.51 -8.42
N PRO A 660 -17.25 6.17 -8.70
CA PRO A 660 -16.81 7.32 -7.93
C PRO A 660 -17.75 8.52 -8.14
N ILE A 661 -18.12 9.20 -7.05
CA ILE A 661 -18.85 10.47 -7.07
C ILE A 661 -18.14 11.52 -6.19
N GLU A 662 -18.37 12.81 -6.45
CA GLU A 662 -17.94 13.90 -5.57
C GLU A 662 -19.16 14.63 -4.99
N ILE A 663 -19.16 14.88 -3.67
CA ILE A 663 -20.14 15.71 -2.96
C ILE A 663 -19.38 16.76 -2.16
N ALA A 664 -19.76 18.03 -2.29
CA ALA A 664 -19.17 19.13 -1.53
C ALA A 664 -19.99 19.43 -0.26
N ILE A 665 -19.34 19.49 0.90
CA ILE A 665 -19.93 19.84 2.20
C ILE A 665 -19.08 20.89 2.90
N SER A 666 -19.72 21.87 3.55
CA SER A 666 -19.04 22.94 4.30
C SER A 666 -18.74 22.51 5.74
N GLN A 667 -17.81 23.18 6.43
CA GLN A 667 -17.50 22.89 7.83
C GLN A 667 -18.76 22.74 8.70
N GLY A 668 -18.84 21.65 9.47
CA GLY A 668 -20.00 21.32 10.31
C GLY A 668 -21.24 20.82 9.56
N GLN A 669 -21.17 20.66 8.24
CA GLN A 669 -22.16 19.87 7.50
C GLN A 669 -21.84 18.38 7.58
N VAL A 670 -22.89 17.58 7.57
CA VAL A 670 -22.85 16.12 7.61
C VAL A 670 -23.37 15.59 6.27
N LEU A 671 -22.61 14.72 5.62
CA LEU A 671 -23.06 13.85 4.54
C LEU A 671 -23.33 12.47 5.14
N HIS A 672 -24.59 12.05 5.16
CA HIS A 672 -25.02 10.77 5.69
C HIS A 672 -25.60 9.89 4.57
N LEU A 673 -25.25 8.62 4.58
CA LEU A 673 -25.67 7.62 3.61
C LEU A 673 -26.21 6.39 4.32
N GLU A 674 -27.28 5.83 3.78
CA GLU A 674 -27.97 4.63 4.25
C GLU A 674 -28.04 3.60 3.11
N THR A 675 -27.93 2.31 3.45
CA THR A 675 -28.28 1.21 2.55
C THR A 675 -29.79 1.13 2.30
N GLY A 676 -30.23 0.23 1.42
CA GLY A 676 -31.65 0.06 1.11
C GLY A 676 -32.03 -1.36 0.71
N ALA A 677 -31.39 -2.36 1.33
CA ALA A 677 -31.65 -3.78 1.12
C ALA A 677 -31.03 -4.62 2.25
N VAL A 678 -31.73 -5.68 2.67
CA VAL A 678 -31.14 -6.71 3.56
C VAL A 678 -29.94 -7.35 2.86
N GLY A 679 -28.84 -7.52 3.60
CA GLY A 679 -27.56 -8.05 3.12
C GLY A 679 -26.51 -6.97 2.80
N ALA A 680 -26.91 -5.73 2.54
CA ALA A 680 -26.00 -4.65 2.14
C ALA A 680 -25.22 -4.04 3.32
N ASP A 681 -23.93 -3.73 3.14
CA ASP A 681 -23.18 -2.80 4.00
C ASP A 681 -22.06 -2.07 3.24
N PHE A 682 -21.62 -0.92 3.77
CA PHE A 682 -20.60 -0.10 3.12
C PHE A 682 -19.15 -0.59 3.33
N THR A 683 -18.89 -1.76 3.91
CA THR A 683 -17.52 -2.24 4.16
C THR A 683 -16.72 -2.28 2.86
N GLY A 684 -15.50 -1.74 2.90
CA GLY A 684 -14.63 -1.62 1.72
C GLY A 684 -14.89 -0.37 0.87
N SER A 685 -15.97 0.38 1.12
CA SER A 685 -16.23 1.67 0.45
C SER A 685 -15.10 2.64 0.75
N ILE A 686 -14.55 3.28 -0.29
CA ILE A 686 -13.47 4.25 -0.17
C ILE A 686 -14.07 5.66 -0.01
N VAL A 687 -13.61 6.38 1.01
CA VAL A 687 -13.94 7.79 1.24
C VAL A 687 -12.63 8.59 1.19
N SER A 688 -12.56 9.62 0.36
CA SER A 688 -11.41 10.52 0.31
C SER A 688 -11.85 11.97 0.20
N ALA A 689 -11.03 12.92 0.64
CA ALA A 689 -11.37 14.35 0.59
C ALA A 689 -10.17 15.26 0.35
N ASP A 690 -10.44 16.50 -0.09
CA ASP A 690 -9.41 17.54 -0.23
C ASP A 690 -8.91 18.09 1.12
N LYS A 691 -9.70 17.95 2.19
CA LYS A 691 -9.43 18.41 3.56
C LYS A 691 -9.72 17.33 4.61
N PRO A 692 -9.21 17.46 5.85
CA PRO A 692 -9.56 16.59 6.97
C PRO A 692 -11.08 16.52 7.20
N ILE A 693 -11.58 15.28 7.31
CA ILE A 693 -12.97 14.91 7.59
C ILE A 693 -13.01 13.89 8.74
N ALA A 694 -14.09 13.89 9.52
CA ALA A 694 -14.42 12.79 10.41
C ALA A 694 -15.35 11.82 9.69
N VAL A 695 -15.16 10.51 9.88
CA VAL A 695 -15.95 9.46 9.24
C VAL A 695 -16.44 8.48 10.30
N PHE A 696 -17.73 8.19 10.30
CA PHE A 696 -18.35 7.15 11.11
C PHE A 696 -18.99 6.11 10.19
N SER A 697 -19.02 4.85 10.61
CA SER A 697 -19.81 3.82 9.94
C SER A 697 -20.34 2.83 10.97
N GLY A 698 -21.39 2.10 10.60
CA GLY A 698 -22.19 1.39 11.57
C GLY A 698 -23.52 0.92 10.98
N ASN A 699 -24.50 0.69 11.84
CA ASN A 699 -25.82 0.20 11.45
C ASN A 699 -26.88 0.63 12.47
N ARG A 700 -28.05 1.07 11.99
CA ARG A 700 -29.16 1.52 12.84
C ARG A 700 -29.65 0.41 13.79
N ALA A 701 -29.65 -0.84 13.31
CA ALA A 701 -29.62 -2.05 14.14
C ALA A 701 -29.22 -3.31 13.35
N ALA A 702 -28.17 -4.01 13.80
CA ALA A 702 -27.67 -5.23 13.17
C ALA A 702 -27.62 -6.43 14.12
N HIS A 703 -27.88 -7.62 13.57
CA HIS A 703 -27.60 -8.90 14.23
C HIS A 703 -26.14 -9.33 13.99
N VAL A 704 -25.50 -9.91 15.02
CA VAL A 704 -24.15 -10.48 14.93
C VAL A 704 -24.16 -11.90 15.52
N PRO A 705 -23.92 -12.98 14.73
CA PRO A 705 -23.73 -12.97 13.29
C PRO A 705 -24.99 -12.50 12.55
N ALA A 706 -24.86 -12.15 11.26
CA ALA A 706 -26.01 -11.76 10.46
C ALA A 706 -27.04 -12.90 10.39
N SER A 707 -28.24 -12.62 10.94
CA SER A 707 -29.36 -13.55 11.04
C SER A 707 -29.91 -13.98 9.68
N THR A 708 -29.89 -13.05 8.73
CA THR A 708 -30.52 -13.14 7.42
C THR A 708 -29.66 -13.76 6.32
N THR A 709 -28.38 -14.04 6.54
CA THR A 709 -27.51 -14.53 5.45
C THR A 709 -27.97 -15.89 4.90
N CYS A 710 -28.36 -15.92 3.62
CA CYS A 710 -28.69 -17.14 2.90
C CYS A 710 -27.42 -17.77 2.32
N ILE A 711 -27.06 -18.97 2.78
CA ILE A 711 -25.85 -19.68 2.36
C ILE A 711 -26.19 -20.66 1.25
N PHE A 712 -25.46 -20.57 0.14
CA PHE A 712 -25.50 -21.52 -0.97
C PHE A 712 -24.23 -22.39 -0.97
N ALA A 713 -24.30 -23.58 -1.57
CA ALA A 713 -23.09 -24.39 -1.78
C ALA A 713 -22.17 -23.74 -2.84
N PRO A 714 -20.85 -24.02 -2.83
CA PRO A 714 -19.96 -23.55 -3.89
C PRO A 714 -20.43 -23.98 -5.29
N ASN A 715 -20.34 -23.07 -6.27
CA ASN A 715 -20.74 -23.28 -7.67
C ASN A 715 -22.24 -23.56 -7.90
N THR A 716 -23.12 -23.16 -6.98
CA THR A 716 -24.57 -23.35 -7.11
C THR A 716 -25.19 -22.43 -8.19
N PRO A 717 -26.05 -22.94 -9.10
CA PRO A 717 -26.77 -22.11 -10.08
C PRO A 717 -27.78 -21.15 -9.45
N ALA A 718 -27.99 -20.00 -10.10
CA ALA A 718 -28.99 -19.01 -9.68
C ALA A 718 -30.41 -19.60 -9.64
N GLY A 719 -31.18 -19.27 -8.60
CA GLY A 719 -32.53 -19.82 -8.37
C GLY A 719 -32.58 -21.15 -7.61
N THR A 720 -31.43 -21.68 -7.17
CA THR A 720 -31.38 -22.84 -6.26
C THR A 720 -31.69 -22.43 -4.82
N VAL A 721 -32.35 -23.30 -4.06
CA VAL A 721 -32.63 -23.10 -2.63
C VAL A 721 -31.36 -23.26 -1.80
N GLY A 722 -30.97 -22.21 -1.08
CA GLY A 722 -29.93 -22.20 -0.05
C GLY A 722 -30.48 -22.43 1.37
N GLN A 723 -29.64 -22.24 2.38
CA GLN A 723 -29.99 -22.36 3.80
C GLN A 723 -29.55 -21.14 4.62
N CYS A 724 -30.44 -20.63 5.46
CA CYS A 724 -30.17 -19.48 6.34
C CYS A 724 -29.12 -19.80 7.41
N LYS A 725 -28.08 -18.96 7.56
CA LYS A 725 -26.92 -19.19 8.44
C LYS A 725 -27.31 -19.59 9.87
N VAL A 726 -28.31 -18.94 10.46
CA VAL A 726 -28.66 -19.11 11.88
C VAL A 726 -29.78 -20.13 12.11
N THR A 727 -30.76 -20.22 11.21
CA THR A 727 -31.98 -21.03 11.41
C THR A 727 -32.04 -22.31 10.56
N ALA A 728 -31.12 -22.49 9.60
CA ALA A 728 -31.13 -23.55 8.59
C ALA A 728 -32.44 -23.64 7.77
N ALA A 729 -33.27 -22.60 7.79
CA ALA A 729 -34.46 -22.48 6.96
C ALA A 729 -34.07 -22.39 5.46
N ALA A 730 -34.96 -22.85 4.58
CA ALA A 730 -34.80 -22.74 3.13
C ALA A 730 -34.96 -21.28 2.67
N CYS A 731 -34.08 -20.82 1.79
CA CYS A 731 -34.08 -19.45 1.25
C CYS A 731 -33.66 -19.40 -0.23
N LEU A 732 -34.03 -18.34 -0.94
CA LEU A 732 -33.56 -17.99 -2.29
C LEU A 732 -32.75 -16.67 -2.29
N ALA A 733 -32.96 -15.81 -1.30
CA ALA A 733 -32.17 -14.63 -0.98
C ALA A 733 -32.18 -14.35 0.54
N ASP A 734 -31.33 -13.44 1.02
CA ASP A 734 -31.22 -13.09 2.44
C ASP A 734 -32.54 -12.59 3.06
N VAL A 735 -33.42 -11.97 2.27
CA VAL A 735 -34.74 -11.49 2.73
C VAL A 735 -35.73 -12.61 3.07
N ASP A 736 -35.51 -13.83 2.56
CA ASP A 736 -36.34 -14.99 2.91
C ASP A 736 -36.00 -15.55 4.30
N CYS A 737 -34.83 -15.20 4.85
CA CYS A 737 -34.36 -15.74 6.10
C CYS A 737 -35.08 -15.09 7.29
N PRO A 738 -35.67 -15.89 8.20
CA PRO A 738 -36.50 -15.37 9.28
C PRO A 738 -35.66 -14.55 10.25
N GLN A 739 -36.16 -13.35 10.56
CA GLN A 739 -35.61 -12.50 11.62
C GLN A 739 -35.61 -13.28 12.94
N VAL A 740 -34.46 -13.29 13.61
CA VAL A 740 -34.27 -13.95 14.91
C VAL A 740 -33.60 -12.96 15.85
N CYS A 741 -34.26 -12.67 16.96
CA CYS A 741 -33.84 -11.69 17.96
C CYS A 741 -32.37 -11.92 18.37
N CYS A 742 -31.54 -10.91 18.60
CA CYS A 742 -31.87 -9.49 18.70
C CYS A 742 -30.75 -8.66 18.04
N ALA A 743 -31.09 -7.45 17.64
CA ALA A 743 -30.17 -6.52 17.00
C ALA A 743 -29.95 -5.32 17.92
N ASP A 744 -28.77 -4.73 17.82
CA ASP A 744 -28.38 -3.51 18.52
C ASP A 744 -27.84 -2.51 17.49
N HIS A 745 -27.88 -1.24 17.84
CA HIS A 745 -27.19 -0.18 17.12
C HIS A 745 -25.69 -0.46 17.08
N LEU A 746 -25.02 -0.05 16.00
CA LEU A 746 -23.56 -0.14 15.87
C LEU A 746 -23.03 1.22 15.44
N GLU A 747 -22.04 1.77 16.13
CA GLU A 747 -21.27 2.93 15.66
C GLU A 747 -19.81 2.91 16.13
N ASP A 748 -18.86 3.21 15.24
CA ASP A 748 -17.56 3.73 15.67
C ASP A 748 -17.10 4.86 14.74
N GLN A 749 -16.26 5.77 15.25
CA GLN A 749 -15.59 6.76 14.42
C GLN A 749 -14.33 6.11 13.82
N LEU A 750 -14.35 5.94 12.50
CA LEU A 750 -13.31 5.21 11.79
C LEU A 750 -12.00 6.01 11.80
N PRO A 751 -10.85 5.38 12.05
CA PRO A 751 -9.56 6.07 11.99
C PRO A 751 -9.01 6.09 10.54
N PRO A 752 -8.30 7.15 10.13
CA PRO A 752 -7.86 7.34 8.75
C PRO A 752 -6.82 6.31 8.33
N THR A 753 -6.75 6.00 7.04
CA THR A 753 -5.81 5.01 6.47
C THR A 753 -4.32 5.25 6.79
N THR A 754 -3.94 6.48 7.16
CA THR A 754 -2.60 6.86 7.65
C THR A 754 -2.29 6.40 9.09
N SER A 755 -3.31 6.05 9.86
CA SER A 755 -3.18 5.57 11.26
C SER A 755 -3.14 4.04 11.38
N TRP A 756 -3.62 3.33 10.35
CA TRP A 756 -3.70 1.87 10.27
C TRP A 756 -2.32 1.21 10.39
N GLY A 757 -2.28 -0.06 10.83
CA GLY A 757 -1.03 -0.79 11.08
C GLY A 757 -1.05 -2.24 10.58
N THR A 758 0.10 -2.91 10.71
CA THR A 758 0.35 -4.30 10.28
C THR A 758 0.23 -5.34 11.41
N THR A 759 0.04 -4.89 12.66
CA THR A 759 -0.15 -5.79 13.81
C THR A 759 -1.23 -5.24 14.73
N HIS A 760 -2.18 -6.08 15.11
CA HIS A 760 -3.26 -5.76 16.04
C HIS A 760 -3.40 -6.89 17.05
N VAL A 761 -3.56 -6.57 18.34
CA VAL A 761 -3.79 -7.57 19.39
C VAL A 761 -5.28 -7.63 19.68
N VAL A 762 -5.93 -8.71 19.27
CA VAL A 762 -7.37 -8.94 19.43
C VAL A 762 -7.61 -9.72 20.72
N ALA A 763 -7.97 -8.99 21.78
CA ALA A 763 -8.45 -9.59 23.01
C ALA A 763 -9.90 -10.07 22.82
N ALA A 764 -10.20 -11.33 23.16
CA ALA A 764 -11.56 -11.82 23.24
C ALA A 764 -12.37 -11.01 24.27
N LEU A 765 -13.67 -10.84 24.03
CA LEU A 765 -14.57 -10.23 25.01
C LEU A 765 -14.80 -11.18 26.19
N GLN A 766 -15.12 -10.61 27.35
CA GLN A 766 -15.59 -11.38 28.49
C GLN A 766 -16.94 -12.00 28.15
N LEU A 767 -17.04 -13.34 28.21
CA LEU A 767 -18.29 -14.06 28.00
C LEU A 767 -19.33 -13.67 29.06
N ARG A 768 -20.55 -13.41 28.61
CA ARG A 768 -21.74 -13.09 29.43
C ARG A 768 -22.27 -14.32 30.16
N ASP A 769 -22.23 -15.46 29.48
CA ASP A 769 -22.43 -16.78 30.06
C ASP A 769 -21.27 -17.71 29.62
N PRO A 770 -20.38 -18.12 30.54
CA PRO A 770 -19.28 -19.05 30.28
C PRO A 770 -19.70 -20.44 29.78
N GLN A 771 -20.96 -20.86 29.95
CA GLN A 771 -21.47 -22.14 29.43
C GLN A 771 -22.02 -22.04 27.99
N SER A 772 -22.09 -20.83 27.44
CA SER A 772 -22.82 -20.56 26.21
C SER A 772 -22.00 -20.72 24.92
N LYS A 773 -22.70 -20.67 23.78
CA LYS A 773 -22.09 -20.70 22.45
C LYS A 773 -21.48 -19.37 22.01
N GLU A 774 -21.54 -18.34 22.85
CA GLU A 774 -21.01 -16.99 22.59
C GLU A 774 -19.58 -16.98 22.03
N PHE A 775 -19.36 -16.14 21.03
CA PHE A 775 -18.06 -15.89 20.42
C PHE A 775 -17.94 -14.37 20.14
N VAL A 776 -16.77 -13.93 19.71
CA VAL A 776 -16.59 -12.58 19.16
C VAL A 776 -16.40 -12.66 17.64
N SER A 777 -17.04 -11.75 16.92
CA SER A 777 -16.85 -11.61 15.47
C SER A 777 -15.79 -10.55 15.20
N VAL A 778 -14.88 -10.79 14.25
CA VAL A 778 -13.75 -9.91 13.94
C VAL A 778 -13.64 -9.73 12.44
N ARG A 779 -13.76 -8.49 11.94
CA ARG A 779 -13.67 -8.13 10.53
C ARG A 779 -12.33 -7.43 10.26
N ILE A 780 -11.52 -8.00 9.36
CA ILE A 780 -10.19 -7.48 9.00
C ILE A 780 -10.24 -6.97 7.56
N VAL A 781 -10.06 -5.66 7.35
CA VAL A 781 -10.20 -4.98 6.05
C VAL A 781 -8.83 -4.53 5.53
N ALA A 782 -8.51 -4.83 4.26
CA ALA A 782 -7.23 -4.48 3.66
C ALA A 782 -7.19 -3.04 3.09
N GLY A 783 -6.19 -2.26 3.48
CA GLY A 783 -6.03 -0.87 3.01
C GLY A 783 -5.41 -0.76 1.61
N GLN A 784 -4.81 -1.84 1.11
CA GLN A 784 -4.08 -1.91 -0.16
C GLN A 784 -4.27 -3.28 -0.82
N ASP A 785 -4.05 -3.35 -2.14
CA ASP A 785 -4.08 -4.61 -2.89
C ASP A 785 -2.90 -5.52 -2.54
N GLN A 786 -3.10 -6.84 -2.67
CA GLN A 786 -2.12 -7.87 -2.31
C GLN A 786 -1.67 -7.73 -0.84
N THR A 787 -2.64 -7.57 0.06
CA THR A 787 -2.42 -7.59 1.52
C THR A 787 -2.65 -9.00 2.04
N THR A 788 -1.57 -9.73 2.31
CA THR A 788 -1.65 -11.02 3.03
C THR A 788 -1.85 -10.79 4.53
N VAL A 789 -2.78 -11.53 5.13
CA VAL A 789 -3.19 -11.50 6.55
C VAL A 789 -3.04 -12.90 7.15
N ALA A 790 -2.50 -12.98 8.36
CA ALA A 790 -2.34 -14.19 9.18
C ALA A 790 -2.71 -13.91 10.65
N THR A 791 -2.79 -14.96 11.47
CA THR A 791 -3.18 -14.88 12.89
C THR A 791 -2.30 -15.77 13.79
N ILE A 792 -2.05 -15.34 15.03
CA ILE A 792 -1.22 -16.06 16.01
C ILE A 792 -1.91 -16.07 17.40
N PRO A 793 -2.30 -17.23 17.98
CA PRO A 793 -2.40 -18.54 17.33
C PRO A 793 -3.30 -18.51 16.09
N GLN A 794 -3.12 -19.48 15.21
CA GLN A 794 -3.80 -19.53 13.93
C GLN A 794 -5.32 -19.71 14.08
N GLN A 795 -6.08 -18.63 13.85
CA GLN A 795 -7.54 -18.64 13.77
C GLN A 795 -8.03 -18.96 12.35
N THR A 796 -7.19 -18.77 11.34
CA THR A 796 -7.52 -18.97 9.92
C THR A 796 -6.29 -19.29 9.07
N ALA A 797 -6.47 -19.89 7.90
CA ALA A 797 -5.42 -19.99 6.88
C ALA A 797 -5.00 -18.58 6.41
N PRO A 798 -3.71 -18.32 6.10
CA PRO A 798 -3.31 -17.00 5.60
C PRO A 798 -4.07 -16.63 4.32
N VAL A 799 -4.71 -15.47 4.30
CA VAL A 799 -5.54 -14.98 3.18
C VAL A 799 -4.86 -13.77 2.55
N THR A 800 -4.88 -13.66 1.23
CA THR A 800 -4.44 -12.43 0.52
C THR A 800 -5.64 -11.68 -0.03
N LEU A 801 -5.70 -10.38 0.27
CA LEU A 801 -6.84 -9.51 0.02
C LEU A 801 -6.50 -8.39 -0.99
N ALA A 802 -7.48 -8.02 -1.79
CA ALA A 802 -7.50 -6.78 -2.57
C ALA A 802 -7.84 -5.57 -1.66
N LYS A 803 -7.63 -4.35 -2.14
CA LYS A 803 -8.00 -3.13 -1.39
C LYS A 803 -9.51 -3.10 -1.13
N GLY A 804 -9.89 -2.81 0.11
CA GLY A 804 -11.29 -2.81 0.57
C GLY A 804 -11.90 -4.20 0.79
N ALA A 805 -11.27 -5.27 0.31
CA ALA A 805 -11.69 -6.64 0.61
C ALA A 805 -11.37 -6.98 2.08
N PHE A 806 -12.12 -7.92 2.64
CA PHE A 806 -12.06 -8.27 4.06
C PHE A 806 -12.26 -9.75 4.33
N ILE A 807 -11.95 -10.18 5.55
CA ILE A 807 -12.36 -11.47 6.12
C ILE A 807 -13.12 -11.24 7.43
N ASP A 808 -14.18 -12.04 7.65
CA ASP A 808 -14.85 -12.19 8.94
C ASP A 808 -14.31 -13.46 9.63
N LEU A 809 -13.99 -13.36 10.92
CA LEU A 809 -13.58 -14.46 11.80
C LEU A 809 -14.55 -14.57 12.98
N GLU A 810 -14.87 -15.79 13.42
CA GLU A 810 -15.73 -16.06 14.57
C GLU A 810 -14.91 -16.91 15.57
N THR A 811 -14.55 -16.37 16.75
CA THR A 811 -13.65 -17.06 17.70
C THR A 811 -13.96 -16.76 19.17
N LYS A 812 -13.44 -17.59 20.08
CA LYS A 812 -13.43 -17.40 21.53
C LYS A 812 -12.01 -17.09 22.09
N ALA A 813 -10.99 -17.06 21.24
CA ALA A 813 -9.59 -16.94 21.66
C ALA A 813 -9.06 -15.50 21.64
N ASP A 814 -8.06 -15.22 22.47
CA ASP A 814 -7.16 -14.06 22.32
C ASP A 814 -6.11 -14.37 21.23
N PHE A 815 -5.88 -13.44 20.29
CA PHE A 815 -4.94 -13.65 19.19
C PHE A 815 -4.35 -12.34 18.64
N VAL A 816 -3.23 -12.44 17.94
CA VAL A 816 -2.62 -11.33 17.19
C VAL A 816 -2.94 -11.47 15.71
N VAL A 817 -3.42 -10.40 15.07
CA VAL A 817 -3.49 -10.26 13.61
C VAL A 817 -2.15 -9.73 13.13
N VAL A 818 -1.59 -10.37 12.10
CA VAL A 818 -0.35 -9.95 11.42
C VAL A 818 -0.63 -9.80 9.93
N SER A 819 -0.22 -8.69 9.32
CA SER A 819 -0.40 -8.47 7.88
C SER A 819 0.84 -7.88 7.22
N SER A 820 0.99 -8.15 5.92
CA SER A 820 2.10 -7.63 5.08
C SER A 820 1.97 -6.15 4.73
N LYS A 821 0.76 -5.58 4.87
CA LYS A 821 0.43 -4.16 4.60
C LYS A 821 -0.64 -3.71 5.60
N PRO A 822 -0.86 -2.39 5.81
CA PRO A 822 -1.81 -1.91 6.81
C PRO A 822 -3.25 -2.40 6.59
N VAL A 823 -3.87 -2.84 7.69
CA VAL A 823 -5.27 -3.27 7.77
C VAL A 823 -6.02 -2.47 8.84
N LEU A 824 -7.35 -2.49 8.76
CA LEU A 824 -8.24 -2.11 9.86
C LEU A 824 -8.87 -3.36 10.45
N VAL A 825 -8.97 -3.41 11.77
CA VAL A 825 -9.62 -4.52 12.49
C VAL A 825 -10.78 -3.97 13.30
N ALA A 826 -11.99 -4.42 12.98
CA ALA A 826 -13.21 -4.16 13.75
C ALA A 826 -13.62 -5.43 14.51
N GLN A 827 -14.09 -5.28 15.74
CA GLN A 827 -14.54 -6.35 16.62
C GLN A 827 -16.00 -6.11 17.00
N PHE A 828 -16.79 -7.19 17.06
CA PHE A 828 -18.22 -7.13 17.35
C PHE A 828 -18.65 -8.19 18.37
N MET A 829 -19.40 -7.78 19.38
CA MET A 829 -20.12 -8.68 20.28
C MET A 829 -21.31 -9.34 19.56
N THR A 830 -21.68 -10.57 19.94
CA THR A 830 -22.83 -11.27 19.34
C THR A 830 -24.18 -10.86 19.93
N SER A 831 -25.26 -11.09 19.19
CA SER A 831 -26.65 -11.01 19.66
C SER A 831 -26.93 -11.96 20.82
N ALA A 832 -27.82 -11.58 21.73
CA ALA A 832 -28.22 -12.33 22.93
C ALA A 832 -28.64 -13.78 22.61
N GLN A 833 -29.33 -14.04 21.49
CA GLN A 833 -29.68 -15.42 21.07
C GLN A 833 -28.50 -16.39 20.99
N THR A 834 -27.30 -15.88 20.72
CA THR A 834 -26.08 -16.70 20.60
C THR A 834 -25.69 -17.29 21.95
N ILE A 835 -26.13 -16.67 23.05
CA ILE A 835 -25.95 -17.19 24.41
C ILE A 835 -27.06 -18.18 24.78
N GLY A 836 -28.27 -17.98 24.25
CA GLY A 836 -29.42 -18.91 24.31
C GLY A 836 -30.76 -18.20 24.49
N VAL A 837 -31.81 -18.66 23.82
CA VAL A 837 -33.15 -18.05 23.92
C VAL A 837 -33.69 -18.17 25.34
N GLY A 838 -33.90 -17.03 26.01
CA GLY A 838 -34.34 -16.94 27.40
C GLY A 838 -33.22 -16.70 28.43
N ALA A 839 -31.96 -16.60 28.01
CA ALA A 839 -30.81 -16.38 28.90
C ALA A 839 -30.61 -14.90 29.30
N ASN A 840 -31.60 -14.33 30.00
CA ASN A 840 -31.52 -13.04 30.73
C ASN A 840 -31.39 -11.74 29.90
N ASP A 841 -31.47 -11.78 28.57
CA ASP A 841 -31.38 -10.60 27.68
C ASP A 841 -30.13 -9.73 27.95
N GLN A 842 -28.98 -10.35 28.22
CA GLN A 842 -27.75 -9.63 28.57
C GLN A 842 -27.07 -9.05 27.33
N GLY A 843 -27.32 -7.78 27.02
CA GLY A 843 -26.72 -7.06 25.90
C GLY A 843 -27.02 -7.63 24.52
N ASP A 844 -26.87 -6.81 23.50
CA ASP A 844 -26.92 -7.24 22.11
C ASP A 844 -25.62 -6.81 21.40
N PRO A 845 -25.49 -6.76 20.05
CA PRO A 845 -24.20 -6.42 19.44
C PRO A 845 -23.61 -5.07 19.87
N MET A 846 -22.32 -4.91 19.62
CA MET A 846 -21.65 -3.61 19.60
C MET A 846 -20.55 -3.66 18.56
N MET A 847 -19.99 -2.50 18.21
CA MET A 847 -18.83 -2.35 17.35
C MET A 847 -17.70 -1.68 18.14
N GLN A 848 -16.46 -2.11 17.92
CA GLN A 848 -15.29 -1.34 18.31
C GLN A 848 -14.13 -1.59 17.36
N ILE A 849 -13.41 -0.54 16.98
CA ILE A 849 -12.13 -0.67 16.30
C ILE A 849 -11.08 -1.20 17.30
N VAL A 850 -10.31 -2.19 16.86
CA VAL A 850 -9.11 -2.65 17.59
C VAL A 850 -7.94 -1.76 17.15
N PRO A 851 -7.23 -1.06 18.06
CA PRO A 851 -6.06 -0.27 17.68
C PRO A 851 -4.90 -1.17 17.19
N PRO A 852 -4.14 -0.78 16.16
CA PRO A 852 -2.87 -1.42 15.83
C PRO A 852 -1.83 -1.11 16.91
N VAL A 853 -0.83 -1.99 17.05
CA VAL A 853 0.25 -1.83 18.05
C VAL A 853 1.04 -0.54 17.84
N SER A 854 1.20 -0.10 16.58
CA SER A 854 1.80 1.20 16.22
C SER A 854 1.02 2.43 16.72
N ARG A 855 -0.15 2.23 17.34
CA ARG A 855 -1.02 3.24 17.94
C ARG A 855 -1.29 2.97 19.43
N PHE A 856 -0.51 2.11 20.08
CA PHE A 856 -0.58 1.91 21.52
C PHE A 856 0.03 3.11 22.28
N ALA A 857 -0.43 3.36 23.51
CA ALA A 857 -0.01 4.50 24.34
C ALA A 857 0.40 4.07 25.76
N PRO A 858 1.42 4.67 26.39
CA PRO A 858 1.88 4.27 27.73
C PRO A 858 1.00 4.81 28.88
N GLN A 859 0.14 5.79 28.59
CA GLN A 859 -0.84 6.33 29.52
C GLN A 859 -2.12 6.68 28.76
N MET A 860 -3.28 6.41 29.36
CA MET A 860 -4.58 6.83 28.85
C MET A 860 -5.55 7.12 30.01
N VAL A 861 -6.48 8.05 29.78
CA VAL A 861 -7.55 8.41 30.72
C VAL A 861 -8.86 8.32 29.96
N PHE A 862 -9.84 7.62 30.54
CA PHE A 862 -11.14 7.35 29.92
C PHE A 862 -12.25 7.29 30.97
N ALA A 863 -13.49 7.31 30.53
CA ALA A 863 -14.66 7.05 31.37
C ALA A 863 -15.72 6.28 30.56
N PRO A 864 -16.19 5.10 31.02
CA PRO A 864 -17.27 4.39 30.36
C PRO A 864 -18.64 5.07 30.60
N PRO A 865 -19.61 4.90 29.69
CA PRO A 865 -21.01 5.28 29.89
C PRO A 865 -21.62 4.70 31.17
N THR A 866 -22.48 5.48 31.82
CA THR A 866 -23.15 5.09 33.07
C THR A 866 -24.43 4.27 32.84
N GLY A 867 -24.74 3.36 33.76
CA GLY A 867 -26.01 2.61 33.80
C GLY A 867 -25.91 1.14 33.38
N TYR A 868 -24.80 0.76 32.74
CA TYR A 868 -24.54 -0.62 32.34
C TYR A 868 -24.33 -1.54 33.56
N GLY A 869 -25.02 -2.69 33.56
CA GLY A 869 -24.94 -3.69 34.64
C GLY A 869 -23.64 -4.52 34.63
N SER A 870 -22.86 -4.43 33.57
CA SER A 870 -21.50 -4.95 33.48
C SER A 870 -20.63 -4.01 32.64
N LEU A 871 -19.49 -3.61 33.21
CA LEU A 871 -18.47 -2.78 32.59
C LEU A 871 -17.13 -3.50 32.66
N TRP A 872 -16.41 -3.54 31.53
CA TRP A 872 -15.17 -4.27 31.36
C TRP A 872 -14.16 -3.49 30.53
N ILE A 873 -12.88 -3.74 30.79
CA ILE A 873 -11.78 -3.31 29.94
C ILE A 873 -10.91 -4.51 29.54
N ASN A 874 -10.57 -4.56 28.26
CA ASN A 874 -9.52 -5.39 27.70
C ASN A 874 -8.26 -4.52 27.57
N VAL A 875 -7.15 -4.92 28.17
CA VAL A 875 -5.84 -4.28 28.00
C VAL A 875 -4.87 -5.27 27.37
N ALA A 876 -4.27 -4.88 26.24
CA ALA A 876 -3.26 -5.64 25.50
C ALA A 876 -1.88 -5.01 25.72
N PHE A 877 -0.93 -5.81 26.20
CA PHE A 877 0.42 -5.37 26.58
C PHE A 877 1.45 -6.49 26.41
N GLN A 878 2.71 -6.14 26.18
CA GLN A 878 3.80 -7.14 26.20
C GLN A 878 3.96 -7.69 27.63
N ALA A 879 4.25 -8.98 27.77
CA ALA A 879 4.43 -9.66 29.06
C ALA A 879 5.57 -9.09 29.93
N ALA A 880 6.44 -8.26 29.35
CA ALA A 880 7.51 -7.55 30.06
C ALA A 880 7.09 -6.15 30.57
N SER A 881 5.90 -5.65 30.24
CA SER A 881 5.40 -4.36 30.72
C SER A 881 4.67 -4.52 32.05
N SER A 882 5.06 -3.75 33.07
CA SER A 882 4.17 -3.51 34.19
C SER A 882 3.07 -2.53 33.78
N VAL A 883 1.85 -2.82 34.20
CA VAL A 883 0.63 -2.05 33.91
C VAL A 883 -0.09 -1.79 35.23
N SER A 884 -0.70 -0.62 35.38
CA SER A 884 -1.59 -0.29 36.48
C SER A 884 -2.89 0.34 35.98
N LEU A 885 -3.98 0.04 36.68
CA LEU A 885 -5.30 0.65 36.53
C LEU A 885 -5.62 1.37 37.84
N ASP A 886 -5.86 2.67 37.76
CA ASP A 886 -6.13 3.56 38.91
C ASP A 886 -5.03 3.48 39.99
N GLY A 887 -3.77 3.36 39.55
CA GLY A 887 -2.60 3.18 40.41
C GLY A 887 -2.46 1.78 41.05
N SER A 888 -3.39 0.86 40.80
CA SER A 888 -3.33 -0.53 41.25
C SER A 888 -2.75 -1.43 40.16
N ALA A 889 -1.77 -2.27 40.49
CA ALA A 889 -1.12 -3.15 39.52
C ALA A 889 -2.14 -4.10 38.83
N LEU A 890 -2.11 -4.13 37.50
CA LEU A 890 -3.01 -4.91 36.65
C LEU A 890 -2.28 -6.13 36.10
N ALA A 891 -2.45 -7.27 36.75
CA ALA A 891 -1.88 -8.54 36.29
C ALA A 891 -2.60 -9.06 35.02
N PRO A 892 -1.88 -9.77 34.12
CA PRO A 892 -2.50 -10.41 32.96
C PRO A 892 -3.43 -11.55 33.40
N THR A 893 -4.55 -11.69 32.68
CA THR A 893 -5.51 -12.79 32.81
C THR A 893 -5.28 -13.91 31.80
N ALA A 894 -4.60 -13.60 30.69
CA ALA A 894 -4.22 -14.55 29.64
C ALA A 894 -2.92 -14.12 28.94
N THR A 895 -2.22 -15.10 28.36
CA THR A 895 -1.04 -14.90 27.51
C THR A 895 -1.33 -15.50 26.14
N ILE A 896 -1.03 -14.78 25.06
CA ILE A 896 -1.33 -15.23 23.69
C ILE A 896 -0.23 -16.18 23.22
N GLU A 897 -0.57 -17.47 23.07
CA GLU A 897 0.38 -18.53 22.68
C GLU A 897 1.10 -18.20 21.36
N GLY A 898 2.39 -18.54 21.29
CA GLY A 898 3.24 -18.19 20.15
C GLY A 898 3.72 -16.73 20.10
N THR A 899 3.36 -15.90 21.08
CA THR A 899 3.75 -14.48 21.15
C THR A 899 4.29 -14.10 22.54
N ASP A 900 4.70 -12.85 22.71
CA ASP A 900 4.95 -12.24 24.03
C ASP A 900 3.82 -11.31 24.49
N TRP A 901 2.67 -11.31 23.80
CA TRP A 901 1.51 -10.49 24.16
C TRP A 901 0.69 -11.14 25.28
N SER A 902 0.21 -10.29 26.19
CA SER A 902 -0.66 -10.63 27.32
C SER A 902 -1.90 -9.75 27.31
N ILE A 903 -3.01 -10.34 27.78
CA ILE A 903 -4.31 -9.67 27.93
C ILE A 903 -4.67 -9.63 29.42
N ALA A 904 -5.04 -8.45 29.91
CA ALA A 904 -5.79 -8.31 31.16
C ALA A 904 -7.25 -7.98 30.86
N ARG A 905 -8.16 -8.87 31.29
CA ARG A 905 -9.61 -8.67 31.27
C ARG A 905 -10.08 -8.29 32.66
N LYS A 906 -10.59 -7.07 32.82
CA LYS A 906 -10.91 -6.52 34.14
C LYS A 906 -12.28 -5.86 34.15
N SER A 907 -13.14 -6.27 35.07
CA SER A 907 -14.37 -5.53 35.36
C SER A 907 -14.02 -4.23 36.11
N ILE A 908 -14.67 -3.14 35.71
CA ILE A 908 -14.43 -1.77 36.19
C ILE A 908 -15.72 -1.15 36.73
N GLY A 909 -15.60 0.02 37.37
CA GLY A 909 -16.74 0.81 37.81
C GLY A 909 -17.23 1.77 36.74
N ALA A 910 -18.19 2.61 37.12
CA ALA A 910 -18.44 3.86 36.41
C ALA A 910 -17.63 4.98 37.08
N GLY A 911 -16.94 5.81 36.28
CA GLY A 911 -16.05 6.85 36.79
C GLY A 911 -14.98 7.23 35.76
N VAL A 912 -14.07 8.13 36.14
CA VAL A 912 -12.83 8.36 35.39
C VAL A 912 -11.83 7.30 35.82
N HIS A 913 -11.28 6.59 34.84
CA HIS A 913 -10.24 5.58 35.02
C HIS A 913 -8.94 6.02 34.34
N THR A 914 -7.80 5.64 34.93
CA THR A 914 -6.46 5.90 34.39
C THR A 914 -5.70 4.59 34.24
N LEU A 915 -5.18 4.31 33.04
CA LEU A 915 -4.21 3.25 32.80
C LEU A 915 -2.82 3.87 32.61
N GLU A 916 -1.82 3.29 33.27
CA GLU A 916 -0.40 3.68 33.16
C GLU A 916 0.48 2.43 33.04
N ALA A 917 1.45 2.44 32.13
CA ALA A 917 2.32 1.30 31.85
C ALA A 917 3.76 1.71 31.49
N THR A 918 4.73 0.81 31.72
CA THR A 918 6.14 1.02 31.35
C THR A 918 6.40 1.06 29.84
N TRP A 919 5.61 0.28 29.10
CA TRP A 919 5.60 0.21 27.63
C TRP A 919 4.22 0.57 27.08
N PRO A 920 4.11 1.03 25.82
CA PRO A 920 2.82 1.36 25.22
C PRO A 920 1.84 0.18 25.23
N ILE A 921 0.59 0.46 25.59
CA ILE A 921 -0.50 -0.51 25.69
C ILE A 921 -1.70 -0.11 24.82
N GLY A 922 -2.45 -1.10 24.35
CA GLY A 922 -3.73 -0.91 23.67
C GLY A 922 -4.86 -1.30 24.61
N ALA A 923 -6.00 -0.62 24.54
CA ALA A 923 -7.15 -1.00 25.35
C ALA A 923 -8.49 -0.66 24.68
N THR A 924 -9.47 -1.55 24.89
CA THR A 924 -10.87 -1.34 24.52
C THR A 924 -11.76 -1.49 25.76
N VAL A 925 -12.71 -0.57 25.92
CA VAL A 925 -13.68 -0.56 27.02
C VAL A 925 -15.06 -0.88 26.45
N TYR A 926 -15.79 -1.76 27.12
CA TYR A 926 -17.06 -2.27 26.65
C TYR A 926 -17.96 -2.66 27.81
N GLY A 927 -19.26 -2.77 27.56
CA GLY A 927 -20.21 -3.12 28.59
C GLY A 927 -21.55 -3.57 28.05
N TRP A 928 -22.37 -4.13 28.93
CA TRP A 928 -23.72 -4.56 28.62
C TRP A 928 -24.67 -4.38 29.80
N SER A 929 -25.94 -4.22 29.48
CA SER A 929 -27.07 -4.19 30.40
C SER A 929 -28.21 -5.01 29.79
N LYS A 930 -29.46 -4.87 30.25
CA LYS A 930 -30.57 -5.62 29.65
C LYS A 930 -30.91 -5.07 28.25
N GLY A 931 -30.65 -5.85 27.20
CA GLY A 931 -30.91 -5.51 25.79
C GLY A 931 -30.16 -4.26 25.29
N VAL A 932 -28.96 -4.00 25.78
CA VAL A 932 -28.08 -2.90 25.35
C VAL A 932 -26.61 -3.23 25.58
N SER A 933 -25.75 -2.77 24.67
CA SER A 933 -24.29 -2.89 24.77
C SER A 933 -23.59 -1.55 24.56
N PHE A 934 -22.25 -1.55 24.55
CA PHE A 934 -21.40 -0.62 23.81
C PHE A 934 -19.97 -1.19 23.69
N GLY A 935 -19.22 -0.75 22.69
CA GLY A 935 -17.76 -0.91 22.59
C GLY A 935 -17.06 0.45 22.39
N ALA A 936 -15.75 0.54 22.62
CA ALA A 936 -14.93 1.70 22.26
C ALA A 936 -13.42 1.44 22.41
N ALA A 937 -12.62 1.95 21.48
CA ALA A 937 -11.17 2.06 21.66
C ALA A 937 -10.81 3.22 22.60
N VAL A 938 -10.13 2.93 23.71
CA VAL A 938 -9.63 3.97 24.64
C VAL A 938 -8.11 4.12 24.64
N GLY A 939 -7.39 3.08 24.17
CA GLY A 939 -5.95 3.09 23.96
C GLY A 939 -5.55 3.33 22.50
N TYR A 940 -6.06 4.40 21.87
CA TYR A 940 -5.71 4.78 20.50
C TYR A 940 -4.86 6.06 20.50
N GLY A 941 -3.53 5.91 20.48
CA GLY A 941 -2.58 6.98 20.16
C GLY A 941 -2.67 7.38 18.69
N LEU A 942 -2.54 8.67 18.38
CA LEU A 942 -2.94 9.24 17.09
C LEU A 942 -1.73 9.29 16.11
N PRO A 943 -1.90 9.75 14.84
CA PRO A 943 -0.90 9.70 13.76
C PRO A 943 0.54 10.14 14.09
#